data_AF-A0AA41AMR1-F1
#
_entry.id   AF-A0AA41AMR1-F1
#
_cell.length_a   1.000
_cell.length_b   1.000
_cell.length_c   1.000
_cell.angle_alpha   90.00
_cell.angle_beta   90.00
_cell.angle_gamma   90.00
#
_symmetry.space_group_name_H-M   'P 1'
#
loop_
_entity.id
_entity.type
_entity.pdbx_description
1 polymer ?
#
loop_
_entity_poly.entity_id
_entity_poly.type
_entity_poly.pdbx_seq_one_letter_code
_entity_poly.pdbx_strand_id
1 'polypeptide(L)'
;MSEETTEGSTEGSTGESTGNGTEGWNRRVFLRGTVTTAGVAGVTALTGRGAVAAAGSGTGDGPAKTGTTGTGLRVVRTGVEYTENLLGTDVERPRLSWELAAPGHGARQTAYHVRVTRDSGGRGPRTRTVWDSGKVASDRSVGIPYGGPALLPRTRYHWQVRVWDAAGRRSRWSETRWWETSLPADGWRARWIGAEEPPAPPSLEGASWIWSPGATASDAPEGERRFRATLTLPAGSVVKRAVVSATADDDFTLYVGGQQVLHAPLQTDGWRTGRTADVTEQARSADGAILVAALATNRPGASVNPGGFLARLLVETEDGRTRELRTGDGWRTSGTAQEGWERPGFDDGDWEPAAVLAPYGQGPWGGNVTVTGPEAPAPLLRRSFTVHGRVARARLHISGLAYYEAEINGRRVGDQVLDPGFTDYDETVLYAVHDVTELLRSGENAIGVAVGRGFYGMTTPNVWNWHRAPWHGEPRLLAQLEIDHPDGTRTTVATDGDWRITEGPTLSNSLYAGETYDARRAPEGWSRAGFDDSGWRSAGVREAPGGTLRAQPHDPIGIVDTVRPKAVGELRDGVYVVDMGRTMAGWTRLTVRGAAEGTVVRLVHGEKLEDDGSVHAETGHVPGRFQTDEYVCAGRDEEVWEPSFSYKGFRYVEVHGLPARPAPEDVLGRLVHSRVDEVSSFSCSEPFYEWLDRAMRRTVLNNLHGIPTDTPMYEKNGWTGDAQLGTPVMTYAFGMQRFLSKWLGDLADSQNDDGQLPVIVPSGGWGYGDLGPSPEWTTVYPFVVRELYRVYGDERAAREHWETLTRYLDWELGRLRDGLAVTALGDYLAPGYGGNPPEDTRLTATAYLYRALLHTAELGEALTGLPGDNDVPGRYRAAAEELRKAFNEAFLGPDGHYRTAKDPDYRQTSNAIPLAFGLVPPGARATVLESLVADIEERGNHLNTGALGTSVLLRVLCAHGRPDVAHAVATRRTYPGWGYWHDNGADTMWEMWPLDSRSRDHYFQGTVAQWLYENVAGLRPGDAGWRTFTVRPDARTGVEWARTSIRTVRGEAAVAWSAVDGRLRLTVRVPVGSRAEVHVPVSEGGRATVPRGAEFVRSVPGFDILRAGHGSWEFTGDA
;
A
#
# COMPACT_ATOMS: atom_id res chain seq x y z
N MET A 1 51.79 20.53 -49.16
CA MET A 1 53.21 20.12 -49.05
C MET A 1 53.24 18.88 -48.18
N SER A 2 53.59 17.76 -48.83
CA SER A 2 54.24 16.55 -48.32
C SER A 2 55.37 16.87 -47.33
N GLU A 3 55.92 16.01 -46.47
CA GLU A 3 55.99 14.54 -46.36
C GLU A 3 56.67 14.17 -45.01
N GLU A 4 56.34 12.99 -44.49
CA GLU A 4 57.22 11.94 -43.91
C GLU A 4 58.33 12.25 -42.88
N THR A 5 58.15 11.84 -41.61
CA THR A 5 58.55 10.58 -40.91
C THR A 5 59.99 10.52 -40.39
N THR A 6 60.13 10.21 -39.08
CA THR A 6 60.81 9.00 -38.59
C THR A 6 60.59 8.80 -37.07
N GLU A 7 60.59 7.52 -36.68
CA GLU A 7 60.09 6.91 -35.43
C GLU A 7 61.01 7.06 -34.20
N GLY A 8 60.43 6.79 -33.02
CA GLY A 8 61.14 6.24 -31.87
C GLY A 8 60.31 6.19 -30.58
N SER A 9 60.23 5.03 -29.92
CA SER A 9 60.38 4.94 -28.45
C SER A 9 60.27 3.50 -27.92
N THR A 10 61.28 3.09 -27.13
CA THR A 10 61.20 2.12 -26.03
C THR A 10 62.16 2.55 -24.90
N GLU A 11 61.63 2.48 -23.68
CA GLU A 11 62.25 2.26 -22.35
C GLU A 11 63.37 3.14 -21.76
N GLY A 12 63.24 3.46 -20.46
CA GLY A 12 64.38 3.84 -19.60
C GLY A 12 64.09 4.64 -18.32
N SER A 13 63.64 3.95 -17.27
CA SER A 13 63.60 4.27 -15.81
C SER A 13 64.67 5.22 -15.20
N THR A 14 64.29 6.04 -14.20
CA THR A 14 64.74 5.96 -12.77
C THR A 14 64.26 7.16 -11.91
N GLY A 15 63.84 6.91 -10.65
CA GLY A 15 63.86 7.92 -9.56
C GLY A 15 62.68 7.90 -8.56
N GLU A 16 62.78 7.08 -7.50
CA GLU A 16 61.87 6.98 -6.33
C GLU A 16 62.10 8.07 -5.25
N SER A 17 61.06 8.43 -4.48
CA SER A 17 61.14 8.61 -3.02
C SER A 17 59.79 8.46 -2.29
N THR A 18 59.62 7.29 -1.66
CA THR A 18 58.96 6.90 -0.39
C THR A 18 58.06 7.85 0.42
N GLY A 19 56.94 7.29 0.92
CA GLY A 19 56.20 7.74 2.11
C GLY A 19 55.01 6.84 2.46
N ASN A 20 55.28 5.71 3.13
CA ASN A 20 54.31 4.68 3.54
C ASN A 20 53.60 5.06 4.85
N GLY A 21 52.30 4.73 4.99
CA GLY A 21 51.51 4.97 6.20
C GLY A 21 50.31 4.03 6.24
N THR A 22 50.53 2.83 6.74
CA THR A 22 49.53 1.82 7.08
C THR A 22 48.87 2.16 8.42
N GLU A 23 47.56 2.42 8.43
CA GLU A 23 46.69 2.29 9.61
C GLU A 23 45.62 1.26 9.22
N GLY A 24 45.40 0.14 9.89
CA GLY A 24 45.55 -0.11 11.31
C GLY A 24 44.25 -0.78 11.77
N TRP A 25 44.12 -2.06 11.46
CA TRP A 25 43.01 -2.96 11.80
C TRP A 25 42.55 -2.78 13.25
N ASN A 26 41.32 -2.32 13.49
CA ASN A 26 40.83 -2.05 14.84
C ASN A 26 40.06 -3.25 15.41
N ARG A 27 40.81 -4.19 16.00
CA ARG A 27 40.34 -5.40 16.72
C ARG A 27 39.33 -5.17 17.85
N ARG A 28 38.98 -3.91 18.17
CA ARG A 28 38.11 -3.52 19.31
C ARG A 28 36.63 -3.30 18.98
N VAL A 29 36.22 -3.34 17.70
CA VAL A 29 34.80 -3.20 17.32
C VAL A 29 34.00 -4.50 17.44
N PHE A 30 34.67 -5.66 17.52
CA PHE A 30 34.02 -6.98 17.54
C PHE A 30 33.58 -7.50 18.93
N LEU A 31 33.95 -6.83 20.03
CA LEU A 31 33.73 -7.35 21.41
C LEU A 31 32.93 -6.43 22.36
N ARG A 32 32.30 -5.37 21.87
CA ARG A 32 31.35 -4.57 22.68
C ARG A 32 30.04 -4.38 21.92
N GLY A 33 29.17 -5.38 22.01
CA GLY A 33 27.82 -5.32 21.44
C GLY A 33 26.81 -6.25 22.12
N THR A 34 27.07 -6.71 23.35
CA THR A 34 26.19 -7.70 24.02
C THR A 34 25.61 -7.30 25.37
N VAL A 35 25.80 -6.08 25.88
CA VAL A 35 25.01 -5.59 27.03
C VAL A 35 24.81 -4.07 26.94
N THR A 36 23.63 -3.63 26.49
CA THR A 36 22.98 -2.41 27.00
C THR A 36 21.46 -2.58 26.84
N THR A 37 20.79 -2.66 27.98
CA THR A 37 19.35 -2.55 28.16
C THR A 37 18.83 -1.21 27.67
N ALA A 38 17.66 -1.25 27.03
CA ALA A 38 16.85 -0.09 26.69
C ALA A 38 16.61 0.82 27.92
N GLY A 39 16.83 2.13 27.72
CA GLY A 39 16.41 3.20 28.60
C GLY A 39 15.69 4.24 27.76
N VAL A 40 14.38 4.31 27.94
CA VAL A 40 13.47 5.33 27.41
C VAL A 40 13.89 6.72 27.89
N ALA A 41 13.84 7.72 27.02
CA ALA A 41 13.67 9.12 27.43
C ALA A 41 12.74 9.83 26.46
N GLY A 42 11.52 10.11 26.95
CA GLY A 42 10.56 11.01 26.31
C GLY A 42 10.78 12.46 26.73
N VAL A 43 10.65 13.34 25.74
CA VAL A 43 10.03 14.69 25.68
C VAL A 43 9.82 15.54 26.96
N THR A 44 10.14 16.85 26.80
CA THR A 44 9.70 18.09 27.52
C THR A 44 10.27 18.41 28.91
N ALA A 45 10.52 19.67 29.36
CA ALA A 45 10.16 21.02 28.88
C ALA A 45 11.07 22.13 29.50
N LEU A 46 10.90 23.35 28.96
CA LEU A 46 11.30 24.68 29.45
C LEU A 46 11.41 24.86 30.99
N THR A 47 12.42 25.59 31.46
CA THR A 47 12.31 26.97 32.00
C THR A 47 13.59 27.39 32.73
N GLY A 48 13.99 28.66 32.55
CA GLY A 48 15.13 29.27 33.23
C GLY A 48 14.73 30.07 34.47
N ARG A 49 15.68 30.08 35.41
CA ARG A 49 15.97 31.04 36.51
C ARG A 49 15.18 30.95 37.81
N GLY A 50 15.94 30.69 38.88
CA GLY A 50 15.63 31.02 40.27
C GLY A 50 16.57 30.31 41.23
N ALA A 51 17.47 31.04 41.88
CA ALA A 51 18.61 30.52 42.63
C ALA A 51 18.43 30.57 44.16
N VAL A 52 19.29 29.80 44.87
CA VAL A 52 19.78 29.97 46.27
C VAL A 52 18.80 29.48 47.37
N ALA A 53 19.14 28.72 48.44
CA ALA A 53 20.39 28.20 49.03
C ALA A 53 20.13 26.99 49.98
N ALA A 54 21.16 26.14 50.06
CA ALA A 54 21.78 25.48 51.23
C ALA A 54 20.94 24.69 52.26
N ALA A 55 21.31 23.41 52.39
CA ALA A 55 21.81 22.86 53.65
C ALA A 55 22.49 21.48 53.47
N GLY A 56 23.72 21.35 53.98
CA GLY A 56 24.22 20.15 54.67
C GLY A 56 24.76 18.99 53.85
N SER A 57 26.09 18.90 53.73
CA SER A 57 26.82 17.66 53.46
C SER A 57 26.79 16.72 54.68
N GLY A 58 26.60 15.42 54.45
CA GLY A 58 26.65 14.39 55.49
C GLY A 58 26.76 12.99 54.88
N THR A 59 27.93 12.39 55.09
CA THR A 59 28.48 11.12 54.59
C THR A 59 27.67 9.84 54.86
N GLY A 60 27.67 8.94 53.86
CA GLY A 60 27.92 7.49 54.01
C GLY A 60 26.74 6.56 54.35
N ASP A 61 26.35 5.70 53.40
CA ASP A 61 26.37 4.24 53.62
C ASP A 61 26.23 3.43 52.32
N GLY A 62 26.70 2.18 52.35
CA GLY A 62 27.10 1.34 51.22
C GLY A 62 26.03 0.89 50.20
N PRO A 63 26.45 0.17 49.14
CA PRO A 63 25.59 -0.20 48.02
C PRO A 63 24.54 -1.23 48.47
N ALA A 64 23.26 -0.92 48.23
CA ALA A 64 22.17 -1.85 48.41
C ALA A 64 22.35 -3.06 47.49
N LYS A 65 22.33 -4.25 48.12
CA LYS A 65 22.48 -5.57 47.52
C LYS A 65 21.62 -5.76 46.26
N THR A 66 22.27 -6.16 45.18
CA THR A 66 21.66 -6.71 43.97
C THR A 66 20.85 -7.97 44.29
N GLY A 67 19.53 -7.88 44.15
CA GLY A 67 18.62 -9.01 44.30
C GLY A 67 18.72 -10.01 43.14
N THR A 68 19.17 -11.22 43.45
CA THR A 68 18.94 -12.50 42.76
C THR A 68 18.64 -12.47 41.25
N THR A 69 19.61 -12.88 40.44
CA THR A 69 19.43 -13.35 39.06
C THR A 69 18.47 -14.55 39.04
N GLY A 70 17.27 -14.37 38.48
CA GLY A 70 16.24 -15.42 38.44
C GLY A 70 16.68 -16.63 37.59
N THR A 71 16.55 -17.84 38.14
CA THR A 71 17.10 -19.10 37.59
C THR A 71 16.13 -19.91 36.71
N GLY A 72 15.03 -19.32 36.20
CA GLY A 72 13.98 -20.01 35.44
C GLY A 72 13.29 -19.17 34.36
N LEU A 73 12.27 -19.75 33.70
CA LEU A 73 11.50 -19.09 32.64
C LEU A 73 10.84 -17.78 33.11
N ARG A 74 10.85 -16.77 32.24
CA ARG A 74 10.15 -15.50 32.41
C ARG A 74 9.34 -15.18 31.17
N VAL A 75 8.12 -14.68 31.36
CA VAL A 75 7.32 -14.07 30.31
C VAL A 75 7.83 -12.64 30.12
N VAL A 76 8.23 -12.28 28.90
CA VAL A 76 8.84 -10.97 28.62
C VAL A 76 7.94 -10.05 27.81
N ARG A 77 7.10 -10.60 26.95
CA ARG A 77 6.12 -9.86 26.15
C ARG A 77 4.87 -10.71 25.99
N THR A 78 3.72 -10.07 25.97
CA THR A 78 2.40 -10.70 25.79
C THR A 78 1.62 -9.91 24.77
N GLY A 79 0.89 -10.59 23.89
CA GLY A 79 0.04 -9.97 22.89
C GLY A 79 -1.33 -10.63 22.80
N VAL A 80 -2.31 -9.85 22.37
CA VAL A 80 -3.67 -10.24 22.01
C VAL A 80 -3.91 -9.79 20.56
N GLU A 81 -4.25 -10.72 19.66
CA GLU A 81 -4.32 -10.45 18.21
C GLU A 81 -3.08 -9.66 17.71
N TYR A 82 -1.89 -10.09 18.14
CA TYR A 82 -0.59 -9.53 17.77
C TYR A 82 -0.29 -8.09 18.23
N THR A 83 -1.15 -7.47 19.04
CA THR A 83 -0.90 -6.18 19.72
C THR A 83 -0.76 -6.35 21.23
N GLU A 84 -0.05 -5.45 21.91
CA GLU A 84 0.06 -5.48 23.38
C GLU A 84 -1.26 -5.18 24.08
N ASN A 85 -2.05 -4.25 23.53
CA ASN A 85 -3.42 -3.97 23.97
C ASN A 85 -4.30 -3.71 22.74
N LEU A 86 -5.56 -4.16 22.78
CA LEU A 86 -6.47 -4.08 21.64
C LEU A 86 -7.76 -3.35 22.03
N LEU A 87 -8.04 -2.23 21.38
CA LEU A 87 -9.27 -1.47 21.59
C LEU A 87 -10.28 -1.75 20.49
N GLY A 88 -11.51 -2.09 20.87
CA GLY A 88 -12.64 -2.14 19.96
C GLY A 88 -12.62 -3.33 18.99
N THR A 89 -12.35 -4.54 19.48
CA THR A 89 -12.36 -5.76 18.64
C THR A 89 -13.72 -6.46 18.64
N ASP A 90 -14.12 -6.99 17.50
CA ASP A 90 -15.27 -7.90 17.33
C ASP A 90 -14.85 -9.38 17.27
N VAL A 91 -13.56 -9.70 17.47
CA VAL A 91 -13.06 -11.08 17.53
C VAL A 91 -13.63 -11.78 18.76
N GLU A 92 -14.47 -12.80 18.54
CA GLU A 92 -15.18 -13.52 19.60
C GLU A 92 -14.24 -14.30 20.54
N ARG A 93 -13.14 -14.83 19.98
CA ARG A 93 -12.12 -15.59 20.70
C ARG A 93 -10.73 -15.05 20.42
N PRO A 94 -10.35 -13.91 21.03
CA PRO A 94 -9.05 -13.30 20.82
C PRO A 94 -7.92 -14.28 21.14
N ARG A 95 -6.89 -14.28 20.30
CA ARG A 95 -5.71 -15.15 20.41
C ARG A 95 -4.66 -14.47 21.28
N LEU A 96 -4.18 -15.21 22.26
CA LEU A 96 -3.19 -14.79 23.23
C LEU A 96 -1.84 -15.43 22.88
N SER A 97 -0.79 -14.62 22.89
CA SER A 97 0.59 -15.06 22.64
C SER A 97 1.52 -14.50 23.69
N TRP A 98 2.61 -15.20 23.98
CA TRP A 98 3.64 -14.74 24.90
C TRP A 98 5.05 -15.19 24.51
N GLU A 99 5.97 -14.26 24.62
CA GLU A 99 7.40 -14.48 24.42
C GLU A 99 8.06 -14.85 25.75
N LEU A 100 9.04 -15.74 25.69
CA LEU A 100 9.71 -16.30 26.86
C LEU A 100 11.21 -16.06 26.80
N ALA A 101 11.80 -15.80 27.96
CA ALA A 101 13.25 -15.74 28.15
C ALA A 101 13.71 -16.63 29.30
N ALA A 102 14.89 -17.21 29.17
CA ALA A 102 15.57 -17.95 30.23
C ALA A 102 17.09 -17.78 30.13
N PRO A 103 17.84 -17.91 31.23
CA PRO A 103 19.29 -18.05 31.17
C PRO A 103 19.70 -19.43 30.60
N GLY A 104 20.89 -19.50 30.01
CA GLY A 104 21.49 -20.76 29.56
C GLY A 104 20.81 -21.36 28.32
N HIS A 105 20.93 -22.69 28.17
CA HIS A 105 20.50 -23.43 26.97
C HIS A 105 19.37 -24.42 27.26
N GLY A 106 18.58 -24.75 26.24
CA GLY A 106 17.60 -25.86 26.29
C GLY A 106 16.36 -25.61 27.16
N ALA A 107 16.11 -24.37 27.58
CA ALA A 107 14.90 -24.01 28.30
C ALA A 107 13.66 -24.22 27.42
N ARG A 108 12.61 -24.79 28.01
CA ARG A 108 11.33 -25.03 27.34
C ARG A 108 10.16 -24.88 28.31
N GLN A 109 9.03 -24.44 27.79
CA GLN A 109 7.74 -24.47 28.49
C GLN A 109 7.20 -25.91 28.52
N THR A 110 6.58 -26.29 29.64
CA THR A 110 5.83 -27.55 29.78
C THR A 110 4.34 -27.34 30.08
N ALA A 111 3.99 -26.17 30.62
CA ALA A 111 2.62 -25.79 30.89
C ALA A 111 2.47 -24.26 30.95
N TYR A 112 1.24 -23.79 30.76
CA TYR A 112 0.84 -22.40 30.98
C TYR A 112 -0.38 -22.30 31.89
N HIS A 113 -0.66 -21.09 32.37
CA HIS A 113 -1.88 -20.75 33.10
C HIS A 113 -2.24 -19.30 32.75
N VAL A 114 -3.38 -19.11 32.10
CA VAL A 114 -3.96 -17.82 31.74
C VAL A 114 -5.06 -17.45 32.73
N ARG A 115 -5.12 -16.18 33.11
CA ARG A 115 -6.24 -15.61 33.87
C ARG A 115 -6.75 -14.36 33.18
N VAL A 116 -8.08 -14.23 33.08
CA VAL A 116 -8.79 -13.07 32.53
C VAL A 116 -9.77 -12.53 33.57
N THR A 117 -9.77 -11.21 33.77
CA THR A 117 -10.62 -10.47 34.72
C THR A 117 -11.28 -9.28 34.04
N ARG A 118 -12.41 -8.78 34.58
CA ARG A 118 -13.03 -7.51 34.14
C ARG A 118 -12.50 -6.27 34.87
N ASP A 119 -11.84 -6.45 36.01
CA ASP A 119 -11.22 -5.37 36.77
C ASP A 119 -9.69 -5.43 36.66
N SER A 120 -9.04 -4.26 36.68
CA SER A 120 -7.58 -4.10 36.56
C SER A 120 -6.80 -4.54 37.81
N GLY A 121 -7.46 -4.61 38.97
CA GLY A 121 -6.83 -4.88 40.27
C GLY A 121 -6.76 -6.36 40.62
N GLY A 122 -5.67 -7.04 40.27
CA GLY A 122 -5.46 -8.43 40.68
C GLY A 122 -5.48 -8.63 42.20
N ARG A 123 -6.47 -9.41 42.67
CA ARG A 123 -6.67 -9.87 44.07
C ARG A 123 -7.17 -8.78 45.04
N GLY A 124 -8.39 -8.29 44.80
CA GLY A 124 -9.28 -7.79 45.85
C GLY A 124 -10.52 -8.69 46.00
N PRO A 125 -11.28 -8.62 47.11
CA PRO A 125 -12.52 -9.40 47.30
C PRO A 125 -13.62 -9.08 46.26
N ARG A 126 -13.42 -8.09 45.39
CA ARG A 126 -14.32 -7.71 44.28
C ARG A 126 -13.83 -8.11 42.87
N THR A 127 -12.62 -8.66 42.70
CA THR A 127 -12.13 -9.05 41.36
C THR A 127 -12.95 -10.20 40.77
N ARG A 128 -13.75 -9.93 39.72
CA ARG A 128 -14.51 -10.98 39.04
C ARG A 128 -13.66 -11.65 37.96
N THR A 129 -13.15 -12.85 38.27
CA THR A 129 -12.50 -13.72 37.29
C THR A 129 -13.51 -14.13 36.22
N VAL A 130 -13.16 -13.93 34.95
CA VAL A 130 -13.96 -14.32 33.78
C VAL A 130 -13.53 -15.67 33.27
N TRP A 131 -12.20 -15.86 33.16
CA TRP A 131 -11.61 -17.12 32.75
C TRP A 131 -10.35 -17.39 33.56
N ASP A 132 -10.18 -18.64 33.97
CA ASP A 132 -8.98 -19.19 34.58
C ASP A 132 -8.77 -20.54 33.90
N SER A 133 -7.68 -20.67 33.15
CA SER A 133 -7.41 -21.90 32.40
C SER A 133 -6.98 -23.06 33.30
N GLY A 134 -6.68 -22.80 34.58
CA GLY A 134 -5.88 -23.70 35.39
C GLY A 134 -4.48 -23.89 34.78
N LYS A 135 -3.77 -24.92 35.25
CA LYS A 135 -2.49 -25.34 34.64
C LYS A 135 -2.80 -26.22 33.42
N VAL A 136 -2.52 -25.72 32.22
CA VAL A 136 -2.68 -26.46 30.96
C VAL A 136 -1.32 -27.04 30.56
N ALA A 137 -1.22 -28.37 30.44
CA ALA A 137 -0.01 -29.04 29.98
C ALA A 137 0.16 -28.85 28.46
N SER A 138 1.01 -27.91 28.07
CA SER A 138 1.28 -27.56 26.68
C SER A 138 2.55 -26.73 26.56
N ASP A 139 3.30 -26.93 25.47
CA ASP A 139 4.45 -26.12 25.08
C ASP A 139 4.06 -24.92 24.20
N ARG A 140 2.78 -24.80 23.81
CA ARG A 140 2.30 -23.71 22.95
C ARG A 140 2.34 -22.37 23.70
N SER A 141 2.78 -21.34 22.99
CA SER A 141 2.87 -19.95 23.48
C SER A 141 2.40 -18.92 22.44
N VAL A 142 1.88 -19.39 21.31
CA VAL A 142 1.49 -18.57 20.16
C VAL A 142 0.07 -18.95 19.77
N GLY A 143 -0.77 -17.94 19.54
CA GLY A 143 -2.10 -18.12 18.97
C GLY A 143 -3.08 -18.88 19.87
N ILE A 144 -2.98 -18.76 21.20
CA ILE A 144 -3.85 -19.48 22.13
C ILE A 144 -5.23 -18.80 22.16
N PRO A 145 -6.29 -19.41 21.62
CA PRO A 145 -7.60 -18.77 21.63
C PRO A 145 -8.11 -18.62 23.06
N TYR A 146 -8.77 -17.50 23.34
CA TYR A 146 -9.52 -17.32 24.56
C TYR A 146 -10.52 -18.49 24.76
N GLY A 147 -10.40 -19.19 25.89
CA GLY A 147 -11.17 -20.39 26.20
C GLY A 147 -12.21 -20.21 27.31
N GLY A 148 -12.58 -18.97 27.63
CA GLY A 148 -13.58 -18.67 28.66
C GLY A 148 -15.01 -18.55 28.12
N PRO A 149 -15.96 -18.11 28.96
CA PRO A 149 -17.33 -17.83 28.54
C PRO A 149 -17.40 -16.74 27.46
N ALA A 150 -18.50 -16.70 26.69
CA ALA A 150 -18.73 -15.69 25.65
C ALA A 150 -18.45 -14.26 26.16
N LEU A 151 -17.70 -13.49 25.38
CA LEU A 151 -17.33 -12.14 25.73
C LEU A 151 -18.55 -11.22 25.62
N LEU A 152 -18.79 -10.43 26.67
CA LEU A 152 -19.72 -9.32 26.61
C LEU A 152 -19.18 -8.22 25.68
N PRO A 153 -20.05 -7.53 24.91
CA PRO A 153 -19.65 -6.38 24.12
C PRO A 153 -19.23 -5.20 25.02
N ARG A 154 -18.50 -4.23 24.46
CA ARG A 154 -18.11 -2.96 25.12
C ARG A 154 -17.38 -3.16 26.45
N THR A 155 -16.69 -4.29 26.59
CA THR A 155 -16.14 -4.72 27.87
C THR A 155 -14.63 -4.86 27.75
N ARG A 156 -13.92 -4.19 28.66
CA ARG A 156 -12.48 -4.37 28.81
C ARG A 156 -12.20 -5.62 29.64
N TYR A 157 -11.33 -6.47 29.12
CA TYR A 157 -10.82 -7.67 29.76
C TYR A 157 -9.33 -7.49 30.00
N HIS A 158 -8.92 -7.69 31.24
CA HIS A 158 -7.52 -7.71 31.64
C HIS A 158 -7.03 -9.15 31.74
N TRP A 159 -5.81 -9.43 31.29
CA TRP A 159 -5.28 -10.78 31.31
C TRP A 159 -3.81 -10.84 31.72
N GLN A 160 -3.43 -12.01 32.25
CA GLN A 160 -2.07 -12.36 32.60
C GLN A 160 -1.82 -13.83 32.28
N VAL A 161 -0.56 -14.18 32.05
CA VAL A 161 -0.10 -15.57 31.88
C VAL A 161 1.11 -15.86 32.75
N ARG A 162 1.24 -17.10 33.21
CA ARG A 162 2.46 -17.65 33.80
C ARG A 162 2.72 -19.04 33.25
N VAL A 163 3.97 -19.48 33.33
CA VAL A 163 4.43 -20.71 32.68
C VAL A 163 5.22 -21.61 33.64
N TRP A 164 5.42 -22.87 33.24
CA TRP A 164 6.27 -23.83 33.93
C TRP A 164 7.39 -24.30 33.02
N ASP A 165 8.57 -24.46 33.59
CA ASP A 165 9.73 -25.03 32.89
C ASP A 165 9.77 -26.57 32.97
N ALA A 166 10.81 -27.17 32.37
CA ALA A 166 11.04 -28.61 32.39
C ALA A 166 11.31 -29.20 33.79
N ALA A 167 11.72 -28.38 34.77
CA ALA A 167 11.92 -28.78 36.15
C ALA A 167 10.65 -28.59 37.01
N GLY A 168 9.53 -28.22 36.39
CA GLY A 168 8.27 -27.94 37.09
C GLY A 168 8.28 -26.62 37.88
N ARG A 169 9.28 -25.76 37.69
CA ARG A 169 9.35 -24.45 38.35
C ARG A 169 8.43 -23.48 37.63
N ARG A 170 7.66 -22.71 38.41
CA ARG A 170 6.67 -21.75 37.94
C ARG A 170 7.29 -20.36 37.78
N SER A 171 6.97 -19.66 36.69
CA SER A 171 7.34 -18.26 36.50
C SER A 171 6.52 -17.32 37.39
N ARG A 172 6.92 -16.05 37.44
CA ARG A 172 6.01 -14.97 37.86
C ARG A 172 4.89 -14.82 36.82
N TRP A 173 3.79 -14.18 37.22
CA TRP A 173 2.80 -13.70 36.26
C TRP A 173 3.42 -12.63 35.36
N SER A 174 2.97 -12.57 34.11
CA SER A 174 3.25 -11.48 33.19
C SER A 174 2.72 -10.15 33.73
N GLU A 175 3.14 -9.06 33.10
CA GLU A 175 2.41 -7.80 33.18
C GLU A 175 0.95 -8.00 32.77
N THR A 176 0.06 -7.19 33.35
CA THR A 176 -1.36 -7.20 32.98
C THR A 176 -1.54 -6.42 31.69
N ARG A 177 -2.04 -7.10 30.66
CA ARG A 177 -2.47 -6.49 29.40
C ARG A 177 -3.98 -6.57 29.26
N TRP A 178 -4.54 -5.93 28.24
CA TRP A 178 -5.99 -5.90 28.06
C TRP A 178 -6.42 -5.90 26.60
N TRP A 179 -7.64 -6.38 26.36
CA TRP A 179 -8.40 -6.06 25.15
C TRP A 179 -9.77 -5.52 25.55
N GLU A 180 -10.41 -4.79 24.65
CA GLU A 180 -11.75 -4.25 24.83
C GLU A 180 -12.60 -4.61 23.61
N THR A 181 -13.73 -5.26 23.86
CA THR A 181 -14.66 -5.66 22.80
C THR A 181 -15.46 -4.46 22.29
N SER A 182 -15.81 -4.50 21.01
CA SER A 182 -16.59 -3.47 20.33
C SER A 182 -18.10 -3.57 20.65
N LEU A 183 -18.91 -2.78 19.93
CA LEU A 183 -20.35 -2.93 19.83
C LEU A 183 -20.70 -4.32 19.28
N PRO A 184 -21.79 -4.96 19.76
CA PRO A 184 -22.34 -6.10 19.05
C PRO A 184 -22.97 -5.63 17.74
N ALA A 185 -23.15 -6.53 16.76
CA ALA A 185 -23.67 -6.19 15.44
C ALA A 185 -25.06 -5.49 15.50
N ASP A 186 -25.92 -5.91 16.43
CA ASP A 186 -27.24 -5.31 16.69
C ASP A 186 -27.20 -4.10 17.65
N GLY A 187 -25.99 -3.69 18.06
CA GLY A 187 -25.75 -2.62 19.03
C GLY A 187 -25.73 -1.22 18.43
N TRP A 188 -25.76 -1.10 17.11
CA TRP A 188 -25.83 0.17 16.41
C TRP A 188 -27.23 0.79 16.53
N ARG A 189 -27.24 2.05 16.96
CA ARG A 189 -28.38 2.98 16.92
C ARG A 189 -28.17 4.07 15.87
N ALA A 190 -26.93 4.22 15.41
CA ALA A 190 -26.55 5.10 14.33
C ALA A 190 -27.16 4.65 13.00
N ARG A 191 -27.46 5.64 12.17
CA ARG A 191 -27.86 5.49 10.78
C ARG A 191 -26.80 6.13 9.90
N TRP A 192 -26.62 5.59 8.71
CA TRP A 192 -25.80 6.25 7.70
C TRP A 192 -26.41 7.59 7.35
N ILE A 193 -25.61 8.64 7.35
CA ILE A 193 -26.00 10.00 6.96
C ILE A 193 -25.00 10.57 5.97
N GLY A 194 -25.42 11.43 5.06
CA GLY A 194 -24.51 11.98 4.03
C GLY A 194 -25.20 12.95 3.07
N ALA A 195 -24.45 13.41 2.08
CA ALA A 195 -25.00 14.23 0.99
C ALA A 195 -25.99 13.42 0.13
N GLU A 196 -26.91 14.12 -0.55
CA GLU A 196 -27.71 13.48 -1.61
C GLU A 196 -26.83 13.33 -2.85
N GLU A 197 -27.11 12.28 -3.63
CA GLU A 197 -26.47 12.17 -4.93
C GLU A 197 -26.87 13.36 -5.80
N PRO A 198 -25.90 14.05 -6.42
CA PRO A 198 -26.24 15.09 -7.38
C PRO A 198 -27.02 14.46 -8.53
N PRO A 199 -28.07 15.12 -9.06
CA PRO A 199 -28.80 14.58 -10.19
C PRO A 199 -27.84 14.39 -11.37
N ALA A 200 -27.93 13.23 -12.02
CA ALA A 200 -27.03 12.84 -13.11
C ALA A 200 -26.94 13.95 -14.18
N PRO A 201 -25.74 14.21 -14.72
CA PRO A 201 -25.62 15.11 -15.85
C PRO A 201 -26.41 14.58 -17.05
N PRO A 202 -26.91 15.44 -17.95
CA PRO A 202 -27.59 14.99 -19.14
C PRO A 202 -26.66 14.12 -19.99
N SER A 203 -27.07 12.89 -20.29
CA SER A 203 -26.37 12.02 -21.24
C SER A 203 -26.34 12.65 -22.63
N LEU A 204 -25.40 12.28 -23.48
CA LEU A 204 -25.37 12.74 -24.88
C LEU A 204 -26.32 11.94 -25.79
N GLU A 205 -27.19 11.12 -25.20
CA GLU A 205 -28.11 10.26 -25.93
C GLU A 205 -29.11 11.07 -26.78
N GLY A 206 -29.16 10.74 -28.06
CA GLY A 206 -29.97 11.42 -29.08
C GLY A 206 -29.47 12.82 -29.47
N ALA A 207 -28.24 13.21 -29.11
CA ALA A 207 -27.50 14.26 -29.80
C ALA A 207 -26.72 13.67 -30.98
N SER A 208 -26.24 14.51 -31.89
CA SER A 208 -25.44 14.13 -33.05
C SER A 208 -24.14 14.92 -33.13
N TRP A 209 -23.09 14.28 -33.63
CA TRP A 209 -21.82 14.93 -33.97
C TRP A 209 -22.06 15.87 -35.16
N ILE A 210 -21.69 17.14 -35.00
CA ILE A 210 -21.86 18.17 -36.03
C ILE A 210 -20.54 18.82 -36.42
N TRP A 211 -20.43 19.28 -37.66
CA TRP A 211 -19.30 20.08 -38.15
C TRP A 211 -19.70 21.05 -39.26
N SER A 212 -18.75 21.55 -40.06
CA SER A 212 -19.01 22.38 -41.24
C SER A 212 -19.60 21.59 -42.42
N PRO A 213 -20.37 22.23 -43.31
CA PRO A 213 -20.79 21.63 -44.58
C PRO A 213 -19.65 20.95 -45.34
N GLY A 214 -19.95 19.80 -45.96
CA GLY A 214 -18.98 19.01 -46.73
C GLY A 214 -18.10 18.05 -45.91
N ALA A 215 -18.18 18.10 -44.57
CA ALA A 215 -17.51 17.14 -43.70
C ALA A 215 -18.20 15.76 -43.68
N THR A 216 -17.43 14.72 -43.38
CA THR A 216 -17.91 13.35 -43.12
C THR A 216 -17.42 12.87 -41.77
N ALA A 217 -17.99 11.78 -41.24
CA ALA A 217 -17.56 11.22 -39.96
C ALA A 217 -16.09 10.74 -39.95
N SER A 218 -15.50 10.47 -41.12
CA SER A 218 -14.11 10.01 -41.27
C SER A 218 -13.14 11.07 -41.77
N ASP A 219 -13.65 12.22 -42.20
CA ASP A 219 -12.85 13.29 -42.79
C ASP A 219 -13.59 14.62 -42.62
N ALA A 220 -13.12 15.43 -41.67
CA ALA A 220 -13.66 16.75 -41.38
C ALA A 220 -12.61 17.83 -41.71
N PRO A 221 -13.00 18.96 -42.31
CA PRO A 221 -12.09 20.07 -42.56
C PRO A 221 -11.37 20.54 -41.28
N GLU A 222 -10.05 20.66 -41.36
CA GLU A 222 -9.18 21.14 -40.29
C GLU A 222 -9.49 22.60 -39.89
N GLY A 223 -9.06 22.95 -38.67
CA GLY A 223 -9.12 24.27 -38.10
C GLY A 223 -10.38 24.54 -37.26
N GLU A 224 -10.51 25.79 -36.84
CA GLU A 224 -11.57 26.24 -35.94
C GLU A 224 -12.94 26.30 -36.64
N ARG A 225 -13.98 25.85 -35.96
CA ARG A 225 -15.38 26.08 -36.33
C ARG A 225 -16.14 26.65 -35.14
N ARG A 226 -16.96 27.65 -35.42
CA ARG A 226 -17.85 28.28 -34.44
C ARG A 226 -19.25 27.78 -34.69
N PHE A 227 -19.94 27.33 -33.64
CA PHE A 227 -21.28 26.77 -33.67
C PHE A 227 -22.22 27.62 -32.82
N ARG A 228 -23.45 27.82 -33.29
CA ARG A 228 -24.51 28.53 -32.54
C ARG A 228 -25.87 27.84 -32.69
N ALA A 229 -26.61 27.80 -31.59
CA ALA A 229 -28.04 27.47 -31.57
C ALA A 229 -28.72 28.07 -30.33
N THR A 230 -30.02 28.33 -30.42
CA THR A 230 -30.81 28.93 -29.34
C THR A 230 -31.96 28.02 -28.93
N LEU A 231 -32.11 27.81 -27.62
CA LEU A 231 -33.28 27.16 -27.02
C LEU A 231 -34.29 28.20 -26.58
N THR A 232 -35.45 28.23 -27.23
CA THR A 232 -36.56 29.11 -26.83
C THR A 232 -37.50 28.39 -25.86
N LEU A 233 -37.69 28.95 -24.68
CA LEU A 233 -38.66 28.51 -23.68
C LEU A 233 -40.02 29.17 -23.92
N PRO A 234 -41.14 28.48 -23.61
CA PRO A 234 -42.47 29.10 -23.63
C PRO A 234 -42.53 30.34 -22.72
N ALA A 235 -43.29 31.36 -23.14
CA ALA A 235 -43.47 32.57 -22.35
C ALA A 235 -43.96 32.26 -20.92
N GLY A 236 -43.33 32.87 -19.91
CA GLY A 236 -43.65 32.65 -18.49
C GLY A 236 -43.02 31.41 -17.85
N SER A 237 -42.15 30.68 -18.57
CA SER A 237 -41.38 29.57 -17.99
C SER A 237 -40.39 30.08 -16.94
N VAL A 238 -40.35 29.44 -15.76
CA VAL A 238 -39.36 29.72 -14.71
C VAL A 238 -38.36 28.57 -14.65
N VAL A 239 -37.08 28.87 -14.88
CA VAL A 239 -36.01 27.87 -14.88
C VAL A 239 -35.69 27.43 -13.45
N LYS A 240 -35.92 26.14 -13.18
CA LYS A 240 -35.54 25.47 -11.93
C LYS A 240 -34.07 25.06 -11.95
N ARG A 241 -33.63 24.42 -13.05
CA ARG A 241 -32.28 23.89 -13.24
C ARG A 241 -31.93 23.88 -14.73
N ALA A 242 -30.69 24.19 -15.09
CA ALA A 242 -30.18 24.00 -16.44
C ALA A 242 -28.75 23.43 -16.40
N VAL A 243 -28.48 22.37 -17.16
CA VAL A 243 -27.16 21.71 -17.21
C VAL A 243 -26.80 21.44 -18.66
N VAL A 244 -25.56 21.73 -19.03
CA VAL A 244 -25.01 21.41 -20.36
C VAL A 244 -23.92 20.35 -20.26
N SER A 245 -23.95 19.37 -21.16
CA SER A 245 -22.90 18.38 -21.39
C SER A 245 -22.33 18.57 -22.80
N ALA A 246 -21.01 18.57 -22.98
CA ALA A 246 -20.38 18.72 -24.29
C ALA A 246 -19.03 18.00 -24.42
N THR A 247 -18.68 17.64 -25.64
CA THR A 247 -17.37 17.13 -26.06
C THR A 247 -17.08 17.53 -27.51
N ALA A 248 -15.82 17.42 -27.93
CA ALA A 248 -15.42 17.62 -29.32
C ALA A 248 -14.24 16.72 -29.70
N ASP A 249 -14.12 16.45 -30.98
CA ASP A 249 -12.95 15.89 -31.63
C ASP A 249 -12.33 17.02 -32.49
N ASP A 250 -11.28 17.71 -32.04
CA ASP A 250 -10.38 17.36 -30.91
C ASP A 250 -10.56 18.21 -29.62
N ASP A 251 -10.82 19.52 -29.76
CA ASP A 251 -10.87 20.47 -28.64
C ASP A 251 -12.03 21.46 -28.75
N PHE A 252 -12.49 22.02 -27.62
CA PHE A 252 -13.57 23.02 -27.64
C PHE A 252 -13.59 24.02 -26.48
N THR A 253 -14.27 25.14 -26.71
CA THR A 253 -14.73 26.10 -25.70
C THR A 253 -16.22 26.37 -25.91
N LEU A 254 -17.03 26.25 -24.87
CA LEU A 254 -18.49 26.43 -24.93
C LEU A 254 -18.93 27.62 -24.07
N TYR A 255 -19.86 28.38 -24.64
CA TYR A 255 -20.45 29.57 -24.06
C TYR A 255 -21.97 29.38 -23.92
N VAL A 256 -22.53 29.86 -22.80
CA VAL A 256 -23.99 29.99 -22.62
C VAL A 256 -24.29 31.43 -22.24
N GLY A 257 -25.20 32.07 -22.99
CA GLY A 257 -25.51 33.49 -22.79
C GLY A 257 -24.31 34.44 -22.98
N GLY A 258 -23.29 34.04 -23.76
CA GLY A 258 -22.06 34.80 -23.95
C GLY A 258 -21.00 34.64 -22.85
N GLN A 259 -21.27 33.85 -21.81
CA GLN A 259 -20.25 33.50 -20.81
C GLN A 259 -19.64 32.14 -21.10
N GLN A 260 -18.33 32.04 -21.06
CA GLN A 260 -17.63 30.77 -21.16
C GLN A 260 -17.97 29.89 -19.96
N VAL A 261 -18.51 28.70 -20.21
CA VAL A 261 -18.94 27.76 -19.17
C VAL A 261 -18.19 26.43 -19.22
N LEU A 262 -17.66 26.03 -20.37
CA LEU A 262 -16.82 24.84 -20.52
C LEU A 262 -15.62 25.12 -21.43
N HIS A 263 -14.53 24.40 -21.17
CA HIS A 263 -13.36 24.34 -22.04
C HIS A 263 -12.70 22.96 -21.92
N ALA A 264 -12.32 22.37 -23.05
CA ALA A 264 -11.49 21.19 -23.13
C ALA A 264 -10.36 21.47 -24.15
N PRO A 265 -9.10 21.50 -23.72
CA PRO A 265 -7.96 21.67 -24.63
C PRO A 265 -7.70 20.39 -25.42
N LEU A 266 -6.84 20.48 -26.44
CA LEU A 266 -6.38 19.34 -27.23
C LEU A 266 -5.78 18.26 -26.33
N GLN A 267 -6.33 17.05 -26.45
CA GLN A 267 -5.86 15.86 -25.76
C GLN A 267 -6.08 14.65 -26.67
N THR A 268 -5.14 13.70 -26.65
CA THR A 268 -5.34 12.39 -27.30
C THR A 268 -6.64 11.74 -26.83
N ASP A 269 -7.51 11.39 -27.77
CA ASP A 269 -8.85 10.83 -27.50
C ASP A 269 -9.72 11.71 -26.55
N GLY A 270 -9.48 13.03 -26.51
CA GLY A 270 -10.21 13.96 -25.64
C GLY A 270 -11.73 13.89 -25.82
N TRP A 271 -12.18 13.56 -27.04
CA TRP A 271 -13.58 13.37 -27.40
C TRP A 271 -14.32 12.33 -26.55
N ARG A 272 -13.62 11.35 -25.97
CA ARG A 272 -14.20 10.30 -25.08
C ARG A 272 -14.65 10.83 -23.72
N THR A 273 -14.31 12.07 -23.37
CA THR A 273 -14.66 12.68 -22.09
C THR A 273 -15.62 13.85 -22.29
N GLY A 274 -16.88 13.68 -21.89
CA GLY A 274 -17.85 14.75 -21.85
C GLY A 274 -17.66 15.64 -20.62
N ARG A 275 -17.64 16.96 -20.83
CA ARG A 275 -17.59 17.97 -19.76
C ARG A 275 -19.00 18.47 -19.46
N THR A 276 -19.28 18.79 -18.19
CA THR A 276 -20.58 19.30 -17.75
C THR A 276 -20.49 20.59 -16.96
N ALA A 277 -21.45 21.48 -17.15
CA ALA A 277 -21.60 22.69 -16.34
C ALA A 277 -23.06 22.90 -15.93
N ASP A 278 -23.28 23.28 -14.67
CA ASP A 278 -24.54 23.88 -14.24
C ASP A 278 -24.58 25.31 -14.80
N VAL A 279 -25.58 25.57 -15.64
CA VAL A 279 -25.80 26.85 -16.32
C VAL A 279 -27.16 27.45 -15.94
N THR A 280 -27.67 27.10 -14.75
CA THR A 280 -28.98 27.52 -14.26
C THR A 280 -29.11 29.03 -14.21
N GLU A 281 -28.09 29.74 -13.71
CA GLU A 281 -28.11 31.20 -13.62
C GLU A 281 -28.05 31.87 -14.99
N GLN A 282 -27.23 31.35 -15.91
CA GLN A 282 -27.19 31.83 -17.30
C GLN A 282 -28.55 31.63 -17.97
N ALA A 283 -29.18 30.47 -17.78
CA ALA A 283 -30.50 30.17 -18.31
C ALA A 283 -31.61 31.05 -17.70
N ARG A 284 -31.56 31.34 -16.39
CA ARG A 284 -32.47 32.28 -15.72
C ARG A 284 -32.33 33.70 -16.25
N SER A 285 -31.11 34.12 -16.59
CA SER A 285 -30.83 35.45 -17.11
C SER A 285 -31.18 35.64 -18.59
N ALA A 286 -31.48 34.56 -19.32
CA ALA A 286 -31.64 34.56 -20.78
C ALA A 286 -33.03 35.00 -21.29
N ASP A 287 -33.93 35.45 -20.41
CA ASP A 287 -35.30 35.91 -20.75
C ASP A 287 -36.06 34.96 -21.71
N GLY A 288 -35.90 33.65 -21.48
CA GLY A 288 -36.55 32.60 -22.28
C GLY A 288 -35.86 32.24 -23.60
N ALA A 289 -34.76 32.87 -24.01
CA ALA A 289 -34.00 32.52 -25.21
C ALA A 289 -32.54 32.19 -24.88
N ILE A 290 -32.26 30.91 -24.60
CA ILE A 290 -30.95 30.46 -24.11
C ILE A 290 -30.04 30.15 -25.30
N LEU A 291 -29.09 31.05 -25.57
CA LEU A 291 -28.05 30.84 -26.58
C LEU A 291 -26.99 29.86 -26.05
N VAL A 292 -26.66 28.85 -26.86
CA VAL A 292 -25.46 28.03 -26.73
C VAL A 292 -24.57 28.28 -27.94
N ALA A 293 -23.31 28.60 -27.67
CA ALA A 293 -22.29 28.83 -28.69
C ALA A 293 -21.03 28.01 -28.37
N ALA A 294 -20.32 27.50 -29.37
CA ALA A 294 -19.11 26.70 -29.16
C ALA A 294 -18.05 26.97 -30.23
N LEU A 295 -16.80 27.08 -29.81
CA LEU A 295 -15.63 27.06 -30.68
C LEU A 295 -15.04 25.66 -30.57
N ALA A 296 -15.03 24.88 -31.64
CA ALA A 296 -14.38 23.58 -31.65
C ALA A 296 -13.32 23.53 -32.77
N THR A 297 -12.25 22.77 -32.56
CA THR A 297 -11.12 22.71 -33.49
C THR A 297 -10.84 21.27 -33.89
N ASN A 298 -10.80 21.00 -35.19
CA ASN A 298 -10.25 19.76 -35.73
C ASN A 298 -8.75 19.97 -36.05
N ARG A 299 -7.87 19.15 -35.50
CA ARG A 299 -6.41 19.24 -35.68
C ARG A 299 -5.94 18.31 -36.81
N PRO A 300 -4.71 18.47 -37.32
CA PRO A 300 -4.19 17.59 -38.37
C PRO A 300 -3.93 16.16 -37.84
N GLY A 301 -4.39 15.14 -38.57
CA GLY A 301 -4.25 13.72 -38.23
C GLY A 301 -3.54 12.87 -39.31
N ALA A 302 -3.12 11.64 -38.96
CA ALA A 302 -2.47 10.73 -39.90
C ALA A 302 -3.51 9.89 -40.68
N SER A 303 -3.66 10.16 -41.99
CA SER A 303 -4.43 9.40 -43.00
C SER A 303 -5.96 9.31 -42.90
N VAL A 304 -6.57 9.44 -41.71
CA VAL A 304 -8.02 9.59 -41.47
C VAL A 304 -8.19 10.64 -40.38
N ASN A 305 -9.02 11.67 -40.61
CA ASN A 305 -9.12 12.82 -39.71
C ASN A 305 -10.57 13.12 -39.32
N PRO A 306 -11.16 12.32 -38.41
CA PRO A 306 -12.49 12.62 -37.88
C PRO A 306 -12.45 13.95 -37.12
N GLY A 307 -13.52 14.72 -37.18
CA GLY A 307 -13.67 15.96 -36.42
C GLY A 307 -15.14 16.25 -36.20
N GLY A 308 -15.52 16.72 -35.01
CA GLY A 308 -16.91 16.94 -34.68
C GLY A 308 -17.15 17.54 -33.30
N PHE A 309 -18.27 18.24 -33.15
CA PHE A 309 -18.74 18.81 -31.88
C PHE A 309 -20.05 18.13 -31.46
N LEU A 310 -20.18 17.83 -30.17
CA LEU A 310 -21.33 17.13 -29.61
C LEU A 310 -21.75 17.80 -28.29
N ALA A 311 -23.00 18.22 -28.17
CA ALA A 311 -23.50 18.85 -26.94
C ALA A 311 -24.99 18.63 -26.69
N ARG A 312 -25.38 18.68 -25.42
CA ARG A 312 -26.77 18.67 -24.96
C ARG A 312 -26.94 19.60 -23.77
N LEU A 313 -27.86 20.56 -23.89
CA LEU A 313 -28.38 21.39 -22.81
C LEU A 313 -29.74 20.84 -22.37
N LEU A 314 -29.92 20.59 -21.08
CA LEU A 314 -31.18 20.19 -20.46
C LEU A 314 -31.64 21.30 -19.51
N VAL A 315 -32.89 21.75 -19.65
CA VAL A 315 -33.51 22.81 -18.84
C VAL A 315 -34.79 22.26 -18.21
N GLU A 316 -34.83 22.24 -16.89
CA GLU A 316 -36.00 21.90 -16.08
C GLU A 316 -36.68 23.19 -15.59
N THR A 317 -37.99 23.26 -15.72
CA THR A 317 -38.81 24.38 -15.24
C THR A 317 -39.51 24.04 -13.92
N GLU A 318 -39.92 25.05 -13.15
CA GLU A 318 -40.56 24.84 -11.83
C GLU A 318 -41.86 24.04 -11.89
N ASP A 319 -42.54 24.05 -13.04
CA ASP A 319 -43.75 23.24 -13.31
C ASP A 319 -43.45 21.75 -13.58
N GLY A 320 -42.19 21.33 -13.48
CA GLY A 320 -41.74 19.95 -13.66
C GLY A 320 -41.56 19.54 -15.12
N ARG A 321 -41.67 20.46 -16.10
CA ARG A 321 -41.40 20.15 -17.51
C ARG A 321 -39.92 20.28 -17.83
N THR A 322 -39.49 19.56 -18.87
CA THR A 322 -38.11 19.60 -19.37
C THR A 322 -38.09 20.09 -20.82
N ARG A 323 -37.07 20.88 -21.13
CA ARG A 323 -36.72 21.40 -22.47
C ARG A 323 -35.26 21.11 -22.72
N GLU A 324 -34.89 20.96 -23.97
CA GLU A 324 -33.51 20.64 -24.30
C GLU A 324 -33.10 21.18 -25.67
N LEU A 325 -31.81 21.41 -25.81
CA LEU A 325 -31.14 21.69 -27.06
C LEU A 325 -30.03 20.66 -27.23
N ARG A 326 -30.01 19.99 -28.38
CA ARG A 326 -29.02 18.95 -28.72
C ARG A 326 -28.30 19.37 -29.99
N THR A 327 -27.02 19.05 -30.13
CA THR A 327 -26.35 19.14 -31.43
C THR A 327 -27.03 18.22 -32.43
N GLY A 328 -27.28 18.73 -33.63
CA GLY A 328 -28.13 18.10 -34.65
C GLY A 328 -28.65 19.15 -35.63
N ASP A 329 -29.77 18.85 -36.29
CA ASP A 329 -30.42 19.78 -37.21
C ASP A 329 -30.81 21.10 -36.50
N GLY A 330 -30.55 22.23 -37.14
CA GLY A 330 -30.87 23.58 -36.62
C GLY A 330 -29.70 24.34 -35.99
N TRP A 331 -28.52 23.71 -35.87
CA TRP A 331 -27.28 24.42 -35.53
C TRP A 331 -26.70 25.13 -36.75
N ARG A 332 -26.04 26.27 -36.52
CA ARG A 332 -25.33 27.04 -37.54
C ARG A 332 -23.84 27.04 -37.26
N THR A 333 -23.03 27.17 -38.31
CA THR A 333 -21.57 27.13 -38.22
C THR A 333 -20.88 28.16 -39.10
N SER A 334 -19.71 28.64 -38.66
CA SER A 334 -18.82 29.50 -39.43
C SER A 334 -17.35 29.15 -39.19
N GLY A 335 -16.55 29.14 -40.25
CA GLY A 335 -15.08 29.03 -40.16
C GLY A 335 -14.38 30.37 -39.93
N THR A 336 -15.10 31.49 -40.01
CA THR A 336 -14.52 32.84 -39.95
C THR A 336 -14.62 33.40 -38.54
N ALA A 337 -13.53 33.97 -38.01
CA ALA A 337 -13.54 34.67 -36.74
C ALA A 337 -14.29 36.01 -36.85
N GLN A 338 -15.27 36.24 -35.98
CA GLN A 338 -16.07 37.46 -35.92
C GLN A 338 -16.16 37.91 -34.46
N GLU A 339 -16.02 39.20 -34.19
CA GLU A 339 -16.06 39.72 -32.81
C GLU A 339 -17.47 39.60 -32.22
N GLY A 340 -17.58 39.11 -30.98
CA GLY A 340 -18.85 39.00 -30.25
C GLY A 340 -19.78 37.88 -30.73
N TRP A 341 -19.29 36.98 -31.59
CA TRP A 341 -20.06 35.83 -32.12
C TRP A 341 -20.63 34.92 -31.04
N GLU A 342 -20.10 34.94 -29.82
CA GLU A 342 -20.56 34.14 -28.69
C GLU A 342 -21.77 34.76 -27.95
N ARG A 343 -22.15 36.01 -28.27
CA ARG A 343 -23.16 36.78 -27.52
C ARG A 343 -24.59 36.58 -28.04
N PRO A 344 -25.62 36.70 -27.18
CA PRO A 344 -27.04 36.54 -27.58
C PRO A 344 -27.48 37.44 -28.75
N GLY A 345 -27.02 38.69 -28.80
CA GLY A 345 -27.43 39.67 -29.81
C GLY A 345 -26.68 39.61 -31.15
N PHE A 346 -25.81 38.62 -31.37
CA PHE A 346 -25.08 38.47 -32.63
C PHE A 346 -25.99 37.90 -33.73
N ASP A 347 -25.93 38.48 -34.92
CA ASP A 347 -26.67 38.00 -36.10
C ASP A 347 -25.86 36.91 -36.83
N ASP A 348 -26.30 35.66 -36.68
CA ASP A 348 -25.76 34.50 -37.41
C ASP A 348 -26.53 34.20 -38.69
N GLY A 349 -27.36 35.13 -39.18
CA GLY A 349 -28.20 35.05 -40.39
C GLY A 349 -27.49 34.54 -41.64
N ASP A 350 -26.20 34.86 -41.79
CA ASP A 350 -25.37 34.47 -42.94
C ASP A 350 -24.53 33.20 -42.68
N TRP A 351 -24.62 32.59 -41.50
CA TRP A 351 -23.90 31.34 -41.19
C TRP A 351 -24.56 30.14 -41.86
N GLU A 352 -23.73 29.20 -42.33
CA GLU A 352 -24.22 27.97 -42.95
C GLU A 352 -24.83 27.03 -41.90
N PRO A 353 -25.81 26.18 -42.26
CA PRO A 353 -26.26 25.10 -41.38
C PRO A 353 -25.10 24.13 -41.08
N ALA A 354 -24.98 23.69 -39.83
CA ALA A 354 -24.01 22.66 -39.47
C ALA A 354 -24.39 21.30 -40.10
N ALA A 355 -23.39 20.55 -40.56
CA ALA A 355 -23.60 19.21 -41.11
C ALA A 355 -23.66 18.19 -39.97
N VAL A 356 -24.67 17.31 -39.99
CA VAL A 356 -24.77 16.16 -39.08
C VAL A 356 -23.90 15.01 -39.61
N LEU A 357 -22.88 14.62 -38.86
CA LEU A 357 -21.91 13.61 -39.27
C LEU A 357 -22.33 12.20 -38.85
N ALA A 358 -22.73 12.04 -37.59
CA ALA A 358 -23.20 10.78 -37.03
C ALA A 358 -24.03 11.02 -35.75
N PRO A 359 -25.13 10.29 -35.52
CA PRO A 359 -25.76 10.23 -34.21
C PRO A 359 -24.79 9.71 -33.14
N TYR A 360 -24.94 10.16 -31.89
CA TYR A 360 -24.22 9.56 -30.77
C TYR A 360 -24.48 8.05 -30.68
N GLY A 361 -23.44 7.26 -30.41
CA GLY A 361 -23.50 5.79 -30.50
C GLY A 361 -23.01 5.23 -31.85
N GLN A 362 -22.75 6.08 -32.85
CA GLN A 362 -22.35 5.69 -34.21
C GLN A 362 -21.08 6.42 -34.66
N GLY A 363 -20.65 6.18 -35.92
CA GLY A 363 -19.42 6.74 -36.47
C GLY A 363 -18.16 6.18 -35.81
N PRO A 364 -16.98 6.80 -36.03
CA PRO A 364 -15.74 6.38 -35.38
C PRO A 364 -15.76 6.56 -33.85
N TRP A 365 -16.66 7.41 -33.33
CA TRP A 365 -16.79 7.71 -31.91
C TRP A 365 -17.61 6.66 -31.12
N GLY A 366 -18.63 6.06 -31.74
CA GLY A 366 -19.49 5.08 -31.06
C GLY A 366 -20.19 5.65 -29.81
N GLY A 367 -20.41 4.80 -28.80
CA GLY A 367 -21.03 5.17 -27.51
C GLY A 367 -20.02 5.51 -26.40
N ASN A 368 -18.75 5.75 -26.76
CA ASN A 368 -17.64 5.75 -25.80
C ASN A 368 -17.39 7.10 -25.11
N VAL A 369 -18.38 7.98 -25.04
CA VAL A 369 -18.27 9.24 -24.31
C VAL A 369 -18.73 9.05 -22.87
N THR A 370 -17.83 9.31 -21.92
CA THR A 370 -18.13 9.31 -20.49
C THR A 370 -18.43 10.72 -20.02
N VAL A 371 -19.63 10.96 -19.49
CA VAL A 371 -20.03 12.26 -18.94
C VAL A 371 -19.99 12.17 -17.43
N THR A 372 -18.98 12.77 -16.79
CA THR A 372 -18.88 12.83 -15.32
C THR A 372 -19.54 14.09 -14.78
N GLY A 373 -20.38 13.96 -13.76
CA GLY A 373 -20.93 15.12 -13.05
C GLY A 373 -19.86 15.90 -12.27
N PRO A 374 -20.10 17.18 -11.94
CA PRO A 374 -19.19 17.94 -11.07
C PRO A 374 -19.10 17.28 -9.69
N GLU A 375 -17.88 17.17 -9.17
CA GLU A 375 -17.62 16.64 -7.83
C GLU A 375 -18.17 17.60 -6.77
N ALA A 376 -18.97 17.10 -5.82
CA ALA A 376 -19.38 17.88 -4.66
C ALA A 376 -18.24 17.94 -3.63
N PRO A 377 -18.02 19.09 -2.95
CA PRO A 377 -17.03 19.23 -1.89
C PRO A 377 -17.20 18.20 -0.78
N ALA A 378 -16.10 17.83 -0.12
CA ALA A 378 -16.13 16.94 1.03
C ALA A 378 -17.05 17.52 2.12
N PRO A 379 -18.11 16.81 2.55
CA PRO A 379 -19.08 17.36 3.48
C PRO A 379 -18.52 17.49 4.89
N LEU A 380 -18.95 18.53 5.59
CA LEU A 380 -18.81 18.68 7.05
C LEU A 380 -20.13 18.29 7.71
N LEU A 381 -20.07 17.37 8.67
CA LEU A 381 -21.21 16.93 9.46
C LEU A 381 -20.98 17.24 10.93
N ARG A 382 -21.97 17.82 11.62
CA ARG A 382 -21.84 18.13 13.06
C ARG A 382 -23.08 17.81 13.86
N ARG A 383 -22.88 17.59 15.16
CA ARG A 383 -23.94 17.54 16.18
C ARG A 383 -23.46 18.15 17.48
N SER A 384 -24.27 19.06 18.03
CA SER A 384 -24.13 19.52 19.42
C SER A 384 -24.97 18.62 20.33
N PHE A 385 -24.49 18.37 21.55
CA PHE A 385 -25.18 17.53 22.53
C PHE A 385 -24.74 17.85 23.96
N THR A 386 -25.62 17.60 24.92
CA THR A 386 -25.35 17.80 26.35
C THR A 386 -24.97 16.49 27.01
N VAL A 387 -23.89 16.50 27.80
CA VAL A 387 -23.52 15.39 28.69
C VAL A 387 -23.89 15.75 30.12
N HIS A 388 -24.83 15.01 30.70
CA HIS A 388 -25.25 15.20 32.09
C HIS A 388 -24.36 14.38 33.02
N GLY A 389 -23.71 15.04 33.98
CA GLY A 389 -22.87 14.38 34.97
C GLY A 389 -21.45 14.08 34.50
N ARG A 390 -20.74 13.27 35.27
CA ARG A 390 -19.33 12.96 35.04
C ARG A 390 -19.19 11.85 34.00
N VAL A 391 -18.21 11.95 33.11
CA VAL A 391 -17.80 10.89 32.18
C VAL A 391 -16.86 9.92 32.89
N ALA A 392 -17.18 8.63 32.89
CA ALA A 392 -16.29 7.57 33.36
C ALA A 392 -15.45 6.98 32.23
N ARG A 393 -16.08 6.79 31.07
CA ARG A 393 -15.47 6.23 29.84
C ARG A 393 -16.26 6.73 28.64
N ALA A 394 -15.59 7.03 27.53
CA ALA A 394 -16.27 7.29 26.27
C ALA A 394 -15.58 6.63 25.06
N ARG A 395 -16.37 6.04 24.17
CA ARG A 395 -15.90 5.36 22.96
C ARG A 395 -16.62 5.90 21.73
N LEU A 396 -15.88 6.34 20.73
CA LEU A 396 -16.42 6.66 19.41
C LEU A 396 -16.18 5.48 18.47
N HIS A 397 -17.26 4.91 17.94
CA HIS A 397 -17.22 3.93 16.84
C HIS A 397 -17.60 4.69 15.57
N ILE A 398 -16.75 4.68 14.55
CA ILE A 398 -16.90 5.57 13.40
C ILE A 398 -16.42 4.93 12.10
N SER A 399 -17.18 5.14 11.03
CA SER A 399 -16.85 4.75 9.66
C SER A 399 -17.28 5.88 8.72
N GLY A 400 -16.32 6.38 7.94
CA GLY A 400 -16.58 7.25 6.80
C GLY A 400 -16.46 6.41 5.53
N LEU A 401 -17.34 6.62 4.56
CA LEU A 401 -17.22 6.01 3.24
C LEU A 401 -16.68 7.08 2.28
N ALA A 402 -15.38 7.09 1.94
CA ALA A 402 -14.33 6.14 2.33
C ALA A 402 -13.49 6.55 3.54
N TYR A 403 -13.34 7.86 3.82
CA TYR A 403 -12.45 8.35 4.86
C TYR A 403 -13.12 9.40 5.74
N TYR A 404 -12.67 9.55 6.99
CA TYR A 404 -13.12 10.62 7.87
C TYR A 404 -11.97 11.32 8.62
N GLU A 405 -12.17 12.60 8.94
CA GLU A 405 -11.45 13.28 10.01
C GLU A 405 -12.48 13.81 11.02
N ALA A 406 -12.34 13.38 12.27
CA ALA A 406 -13.28 13.72 13.35
C ALA A 406 -12.64 14.60 14.41
N GLU A 407 -13.42 15.53 14.94
CA GLU A 407 -13.08 16.37 16.07
C GLU A 407 -14.19 16.34 17.12
N ILE A 408 -13.80 16.35 18.40
CA ILE A 408 -14.71 16.57 19.53
C ILE A 408 -14.23 17.80 20.28
N ASN A 409 -15.11 18.79 20.42
CA ASN A 409 -14.81 20.06 21.09
C ASN A 409 -13.57 20.77 20.52
N GLY A 410 -13.38 20.75 19.19
CA GLY A 410 -12.23 21.37 18.51
C GLY A 410 -10.91 20.65 18.71
N ARG A 411 -10.92 19.38 19.11
CA ARG A 411 -9.74 18.52 19.22
C ARG A 411 -9.92 17.28 18.35
N ARG A 412 -8.92 16.98 17.51
CA ARG A 412 -8.88 15.78 16.67
C ARG A 412 -9.08 14.51 17.48
N VAL A 413 -9.86 13.58 16.93
CA VAL A 413 -10.07 12.23 17.44
C VAL A 413 -9.05 11.29 16.81
N GLY A 414 -8.21 10.66 17.63
CA GLY A 414 -7.11 9.82 17.17
C GLY A 414 -6.02 10.59 16.43
N ASP A 415 -5.06 9.85 15.89
CA ASP A 415 -3.92 10.38 15.13
C ASP A 415 -3.67 9.61 13.82
N GLN A 416 -4.60 8.72 13.46
CA GLN A 416 -4.63 8.07 12.16
C GLN A 416 -5.15 9.01 11.06
N VAL A 417 -4.83 8.64 9.83
CA VAL A 417 -5.21 9.33 8.59
C VAL A 417 -5.71 8.28 7.59
N LEU A 418 -6.47 8.69 6.58
CA LEU A 418 -7.02 7.77 5.56
C LEU A 418 -7.75 6.56 6.20
N ASP A 419 -8.60 6.85 7.19
CA ASP A 419 -9.30 5.87 8.02
C ASP A 419 -10.82 5.96 7.76
N PRO A 420 -11.56 4.84 7.74
CA PRO A 420 -11.10 3.44 7.84
C PRO A 420 -10.37 2.95 6.57
N GLY A 421 -9.71 1.79 6.66
CA GLY A 421 -9.01 1.17 5.54
C GLY A 421 -9.93 0.76 4.38
N PHE A 422 -9.42 0.86 3.15
CA PHE A 422 -10.13 0.50 1.92
C PHE A 422 -10.43 -1.01 1.83
N THR A 423 -11.67 -1.36 1.51
CA THR A 423 -12.17 -2.72 1.25
C THR A 423 -13.11 -2.72 0.04
N ASP A 424 -13.54 -3.90 -0.41
CA ASP A 424 -14.76 -3.99 -1.22
C ASP A 424 -15.96 -3.63 -0.32
N TYR A 425 -16.56 -2.46 -0.55
CA TYR A 425 -17.61 -1.93 0.32
C TYR A 425 -18.97 -2.64 0.15
N ASP A 426 -19.14 -3.48 -0.87
CA ASP A 426 -20.33 -4.33 -1.02
C ASP A 426 -20.22 -5.61 -0.19
N GLU A 427 -19.02 -6.00 0.25
CA GLU A 427 -18.78 -7.20 1.06
C GLU A 427 -18.40 -6.88 2.51
N THR A 428 -17.46 -5.95 2.73
CA THR A 428 -16.95 -5.58 4.06
C THR A 428 -16.85 -4.07 4.20
N VAL A 429 -17.30 -3.53 5.33
CA VAL A 429 -17.13 -2.13 5.70
C VAL A 429 -16.45 -2.02 7.04
N LEU A 430 -15.25 -1.42 7.05
CA LEU A 430 -14.48 -1.24 8.27
C LEU A 430 -14.97 -0.03 9.09
N TYR A 431 -14.92 -0.14 10.42
CA TYR A 431 -15.08 0.97 11.34
C TYR A 431 -13.95 0.98 12.38
N ALA A 432 -13.56 2.17 12.81
CA ALA A 432 -12.56 2.38 13.86
C ALA A 432 -13.21 2.65 15.21
N VAL A 433 -12.46 2.36 16.28
CA VAL A 433 -12.90 2.60 17.67
C VAL A 433 -11.87 3.44 18.40
N HIS A 434 -12.31 4.56 18.96
CA HIS A 434 -11.46 5.53 19.66
C HIS A 434 -11.82 5.67 21.12
N ASP A 435 -10.81 5.82 21.98
CA ASP A 435 -10.99 6.32 23.33
C ASP A 435 -11.06 7.86 23.31
N VAL A 436 -12.26 8.41 23.53
CA VAL A 436 -12.50 9.86 23.51
C VAL A 436 -12.87 10.40 24.89
N THR A 437 -12.58 9.63 25.94
CA THR A 437 -12.95 9.96 27.32
C THR A 437 -12.48 11.36 27.73
N GLU A 438 -11.26 11.72 27.35
CA GLU A 438 -10.63 13.01 27.71
C GLU A 438 -11.00 14.18 26.78
N LEU A 439 -11.76 13.92 25.71
CA LEU A 439 -12.23 14.97 24.79
C LEU A 439 -13.58 15.54 25.22
N LEU A 440 -14.31 14.83 26.09
CA LEU A 440 -15.62 15.23 26.58
C LEU A 440 -15.54 16.04 27.87
N ARG A 441 -16.56 16.86 28.09
CA ARG A 441 -16.77 17.62 29.32
C ARG A 441 -18.22 17.52 29.78
N SER A 442 -18.47 17.80 31.06
CA SER A 442 -19.84 17.98 31.55
C SER A 442 -20.48 19.22 30.88
N GLY A 443 -21.76 19.14 30.51
CA GLY A 443 -22.48 20.20 29.81
C GLY A 443 -22.39 20.07 28.28
N GLU A 444 -22.34 21.20 27.59
CA GLU A 444 -22.39 21.26 26.13
C GLU A 444 -21.10 20.77 25.46
N ASN A 445 -21.26 19.85 24.53
CA ASN A 445 -20.23 19.26 23.68
C ASN A 445 -20.65 19.36 22.21
N ALA A 446 -19.68 19.27 21.31
CA ALA A 446 -19.95 19.06 19.89
C ALA A 446 -18.97 18.05 19.30
N ILE A 447 -19.48 17.31 18.31
CA ILE A 447 -18.69 16.45 17.42
C ILE A 447 -18.83 17.00 15.99
N GLY A 448 -17.71 17.12 15.29
CA GLY A 448 -17.64 17.49 13.88
C GLY A 448 -16.86 16.43 13.11
N VAL A 449 -17.30 16.08 11.91
CA VAL A 449 -16.65 15.11 11.04
C VAL A 449 -16.62 15.62 9.60
N ALA A 450 -15.43 15.68 9.00
CA ALA A 450 -15.25 15.83 7.56
C ALA A 450 -15.15 14.45 6.91
N VAL A 451 -15.76 14.24 5.74
CA VAL A 451 -15.79 12.91 5.08
C VAL A 451 -15.23 13.01 3.65
N GLY A 452 -14.25 12.18 3.34
CA GLY A 452 -13.59 12.09 2.03
C GLY A 452 -14.10 10.93 1.19
N ARG A 453 -13.92 11.02 -0.13
CA ARG A 453 -14.44 10.07 -1.11
C ARG A 453 -13.65 8.77 -1.18
N GLY A 454 -12.31 8.85 -1.08
CA GLY A 454 -11.39 7.71 -1.29
C GLY A 454 -11.81 6.84 -2.48
N PHE A 455 -11.69 5.51 -2.36
CA PHE A 455 -12.17 4.57 -3.39
C PHE A 455 -13.68 4.31 -3.38
N TYR A 456 -14.43 4.81 -2.37
CA TYR A 456 -15.88 4.63 -2.31
C TYR A 456 -16.61 5.55 -3.29
N GLY A 457 -16.27 6.84 -3.28
CA GLY A 457 -16.97 7.87 -4.06
C GLY A 457 -16.11 8.53 -5.12
N MET A 458 -15.07 7.86 -5.60
CA MET A 458 -14.09 8.48 -6.52
C MET A 458 -14.73 8.89 -7.83
N THR A 459 -14.59 10.16 -8.20
CA THR A 459 -15.12 10.70 -9.47
C THR A 459 -14.08 10.73 -10.57
N THR A 460 -12.78 10.66 -10.23
CA THR A 460 -11.67 10.73 -11.18
C THR A 460 -11.66 9.51 -12.11
N PRO A 461 -11.86 9.70 -13.43
CA PRO A 461 -11.76 8.61 -14.39
C PRO A 461 -10.38 7.95 -14.36
N ASN A 462 -10.33 6.65 -14.58
CA ASN A 462 -9.10 5.85 -14.59
C ASN A 462 -9.35 4.50 -15.28
N VAL A 463 -8.29 3.83 -15.74
CA VAL A 463 -8.37 2.55 -16.46
C VAL A 463 -8.89 1.38 -15.63
N TRP A 464 -8.77 1.44 -14.30
CA TRP A 464 -9.21 0.38 -13.38
C TRP A 464 -10.70 0.50 -13.02
N ASN A 465 -11.41 1.46 -13.62
CA ASN A 465 -12.84 1.67 -13.45
C ASN A 465 -13.30 1.92 -12.01
N TRP A 466 -12.44 2.42 -11.13
CA TRP A 466 -12.83 2.74 -9.75
C TRP A 466 -13.94 3.79 -9.65
N HIS A 467 -14.04 4.69 -10.63
CA HIS A 467 -15.11 5.68 -10.77
C HIS A 467 -16.46 5.06 -11.20
N ARG A 468 -16.49 3.75 -11.39
CA ARG A 468 -17.65 2.92 -11.79
C ARG A 468 -17.74 1.65 -10.95
N ALA A 469 -17.04 1.59 -9.82
CA ALA A 469 -17.13 0.44 -8.93
C ALA A 469 -18.60 0.22 -8.50
N PRO A 470 -19.04 -1.03 -8.28
CA PRO A 470 -20.44 -1.33 -8.00
C PRO A 470 -20.98 -0.63 -6.73
N TRP A 471 -20.13 -0.44 -5.73
CA TRP A 471 -20.45 0.25 -4.47
C TRP A 471 -20.45 1.79 -4.55
N HIS A 472 -20.20 2.37 -5.72
CA HIS A 472 -19.91 3.81 -5.86
C HIS A 472 -21.02 4.71 -5.30
N GLY A 473 -20.66 5.76 -4.56
CA GLY A 473 -21.64 6.72 -4.05
C GLY A 473 -21.05 7.98 -3.38
N GLU A 474 -21.92 8.93 -3.02
CA GLU A 474 -21.52 10.14 -2.29
C GLU A 474 -21.08 9.85 -0.85
N PRO A 475 -20.14 10.63 -0.27
CA PRO A 475 -19.60 10.37 1.07
C PRO A 475 -20.67 10.19 2.16
N ARG A 476 -20.52 9.13 2.96
CA ARG A 476 -21.45 8.76 4.04
C ARG A 476 -20.71 8.59 5.37
N LEU A 477 -21.41 8.87 6.47
CA LEU A 477 -20.92 8.72 7.83
C LEU A 477 -21.83 7.80 8.64
N LEU A 478 -21.22 6.86 9.35
CA LEU A 478 -21.81 6.14 10.48
C LEU A 478 -20.97 6.42 11.71
N ALA A 479 -21.56 7.03 12.74
CA ALA A 479 -20.85 7.26 13.99
C ALA A 479 -21.73 7.05 15.22
N GLN A 480 -21.19 6.38 16.24
CA GLN A 480 -21.83 6.16 17.53
C GLN A 480 -20.85 6.40 18.67
N LEU A 481 -21.09 7.49 19.40
CA LEU A 481 -20.42 7.83 20.65
C LEU A 481 -21.19 7.21 21.83
N GLU A 482 -20.53 6.34 22.59
CA GLU A 482 -21.05 5.79 23.84
C GLU A 482 -20.32 6.37 25.04
N ILE A 483 -21.07 6.94 25.98
CA ILE A 483 -20.56 7.64 27.17
C ILE A 483 -21.09 6.92 28.40
N ASP A 484 -20.21 6.23 29.13
CA ASP A 484 -20.56 5.58 30.40
C ASP A 484 -20.38 6.56 31.56
N HIS A 485 -21.33 6.54 32.49
CA HIS A 485 -21.33 7.36 33.70
C HIS A 485 -21.00 6.54 34.95
N PRO A 486 -20.46 7.16 36.02
CA PRO A 486 -20.14 6.45 37.27
C PRO A 486 -21.33 5.79 37.96
N ASP A 487 -22.57 6.22 37.69
CA ASP A 487 -23.80 5.64 38.22
C ASP A 487 -24.28 4.38 37.46
N GLY A 488 -23.56 4.00 36.39
CA GLY A 488 -23.87 2.86 35.54
C GLY A 488 -24.81 3.17 34.37
N THR A 489 -25.28 4.42 34.22
CA THR A 489 -26.04 4.85 33.05
C THR A 489 -25.13 5.10 31.84
N ARG A 490 -25.74 5.15 30.65
CA ARG A 490 -25.04 5.45 29.40
C ARG A 490 -25.79 6.48 28.58
N THR A 491 -25.07 7.47 28.08
CA THR A 491 -25.53 8.37 27.02
C THR A 491 -24.99 7.88 25.68
N THR A 492 -25.86 7.85 24.65
CA THR A 492 -25.50 7.50 23.28
C THR A 492 -25.78 8.70 22.37
N VAL A 493 -24.78 9.11 21.60
CA VAL A 493 -24.92 10.11 20.53
C VAL A 493 -24.60 9.41 19.22
N ALA A 494 -25.59 9.28 18.35
CA ALA A 494 -25.50 8.48 17.14
C ALA A 494 -25.79 9.34 15.89
N THR A 495 -25.28 8.95 14.72
CA THR A 495 -25.66 9.59 13.46
C THR A 495 -27.12 9.33 13.12
N ASP A 496 -27.85 10.38 12.80
CA ASP A 496 -29.29 10.38 12.49
C ASP A 496 -29.66 11.71 11.82
N GLY A 497 -30.96 11.92 11.55
CA GLY A 497 -31.45 13.15 10.91
C GLY A 497 -31.34 14.43 11.74
N ASP A 498 -30.90 14.36 13.00
CA ASP A 498 -30.68 15.55 13.84
C ASP A 498 -29.30 16.18 13.61
N TRP A 499 -28.40 15.48 12.90
CA TRP A 499 -27.12 16.04 12.49
C TRP A 499 -27.31 17.13 11.45
N ARG A 500 -26.37 18.07 11.43
CA ARG A 500 -26.29 19.11 10.40
C ARG A 500 -25.18 18.79 9.40
N ILE A 501 -25.39 19.17 8.14
CA ILE A 501 -24.47 18.98 7.03
C ILE A 501 -24.31 20.26 6.21
N THR A 502 -23.09 20.53 5.77
CA THR A 502 -22.76 21.55 4.77
C THR A 502 -21.63 21.05 3.87
N GLU A 503 -21.43 21.70 2.73
CA GLU A 503 -20.20 21.55 1.95
C GLU A 503 -19.00 22.10 2.72
N GLY A 504 -17.88 21.39 2.66
CA GLY A 504 -16.64 21.78 3.34
C GLY A 504 -15.66 22.56 2.46
N PRO A 505 -14.50 22.94 3.04
CA PRO A 505 -13.46 23.66 2.33
C PRO A 505 -12.69 22.80 1.32
N THR A 506 -12.66 21.47 1.46
CA THR A 506 -12.07 20.57 0.45
C THR A 506 -13.04 20.43 -0.73
N LEU A 507 -12.78 21.17 -1.81
CA LEU A 507 -13.63 21.26 -3.00
C LEU A 507 -13.55 20.02 -3.89
N SER A 508 -12.38 19.38 -3.95
CA SER A 508 -12.19 18.10 -4.63
C SER A 508 -11.16 17.26 -3.88
N ASN A 509 -11.33 15.94 -3.88
CA ASN A 509 -10.36 15.01 -3.32
C ASN A 509 -10.29 13.70 -4.12
N SER A 510 -9.08 13.32 -4.49
CA SER A 510 -8.81 12.10 -5.25
C SER A 510 -7.47 11.52 -4.87
N LEU A 511 -7.43 10.18 -4.75
CA LEU A 511 -6.18 9.46 -4.54
C LEU A 511 -5.20 9.64 -5.72
N TYR A 512 -5.69 9.93 -6.93
CA TYR A 512 -4.86 10.16 -8.11
C TYR A 512 -4.67 11.64 -8.42
N ALA A 513 -5.75 12.43 -8.44
CA ALA A 513 -5.68 13.81 -8.90
C ALA A 513 -5.14 14.79 -7.84
N GLY A 514 -5.15 14.43 -6.56
CA GLY A 514 -4.85 15.33 -5.43
C GLY A 514 -6.09 16.07 -4.89
N GLU A 515 -5.87 17.10 -4.07
CA GLU A 515 -6.91 17.86 -3.39
C GLU A 515 -6.93 19.34 -3.78
N THR A 516 -8.14 19.90 -3.90
CA THR A 516 -8.32 21.36 -3.92
C THR A 516 -8.99 21.78 -2.61
N TYR A 517 -8.36 22.70 -1.87
CA TYR A 517 -8.86 23.24 -0.61
C TYR A 517 -9.03 24.75 -0.68
N ASP A 518 -10.21 25.27 -0.34
CA ASP A 518 -10.51 26.70 -0.27
C ASP A 518 -10.64 27.18 1.18
N ALA A 519 -9.58 27.81 1.69
CA ALA A 519 -9.51 28.24 3.08
C ALA A 519 -10.50 29.35 3.44
N ARG A 520 -11.03 30.08 2.45
CA ARG A 520 -12.08 31.10 2.66
C ARG A 520 -13.40 30.46 3.09
N ARG A 521 -13.59 29.16 2.80
CA ARG A 521 -14.80 28.40 3.15
C ARG A 521 -14.68 27.63 4.46
N ALA A 522 -13.50 27.61 5.10
CA ALA A 522 -13.28 26.85 6.32
C ALA A 522 -14.00 27.51 7.51
N PRO A 523 -15.05 26.90 8.09
CA PRO A 523 -15.83 27.55 9.13
C PRO A 523 -15.09 27.49 10.47
N GLU A 524 -14.79 28.65 11.06
CA GLU A 524 -14.02 28.71 12.30
C GLU A 524 -14.80 28.14 13.49
N GLY A 525 -14.18 27.22 14.24
CA GLY A 525 -14.75 26.68 15.49
C GLY A 525 -15.98 25.78 15.31
N TRP A 526 -16.29 25.33 14.09
CA TRP A 526 -17.50 24.55 13.76
C TRP A 526 -17.70 23.27 14.58
N SER A 527 -16.62 22.63 15.00
CA SER A 527 -16.61 21.42 15.85
C SER A 527 -16.68 21.71 17.36
N ARG A 528 -16.83 22.99 17.76
CA ARG A 528 -17.00 23.40 19.17
C ARG A 528 -18.48 23.61 19.49
N ALA A 529 -18.82 23.40 20.76
CA ALA A 529 -20.14 23.74 21.28
C ALA A 529 -20.40 25.26 21.20
N GLY A 530 -21.64 25.66 20.92
CA GLY A 530 -22.04 27.06 20.78
C GLY A 530 -21.82 27.68 19.39
N PHE A 531 -21.32 26.90 18.42
CA PHE A 531 -21.28 27.32 17.01
C PHE A 531 -22.71 27.41 16.43
N ASP A 532 -22.99 28.49 15.70
CA ASP A 532 -24.26 28.70 15.00
C ASP A 532 -24.29 27.94 13.68
N ASP A 533 -25.01 26.81 13.67
CA ASP A 533 -25.23 25.97 12.49
C ASP A 533 -26.63 26.13 11.89
N SER A 534 -27.33 27.22 12.21
CA SER A 534 -28.69 27.46 11.68
C SER A 534 -28.73 27.57 10.15
N GLY A 535 -27.63 27.97 9.52
CA GLY A 535 -27.47 27.97 8.06
C GLY A 535 -27.15 26.60 7.45
N TRP A 536 -26.90 25.57 8.26
CA TRP A 536 -26.58 24.23 7.79
C TRP A 536 -27.86 23.42 7.59
N ARG A 537 -27.84 22.54 6.59
CA ARG A 537 -28.99 21.66 6.29
C ARG A 537 -29.03 20.51 7.29
N SER A 538 -30.20 19.92 7.50
CA SER A 538 -30.27 18.62 8.20
C SER A 538 -29.61 17.54 7.34
N ALA A 539 -28.85 16.65 7.97
CA ALA A 539 -28.23 15.52 7.30
C ALA A 539 -29.28 14.49 6.92
N GLY A 540 -29.33 14.13 5.64
CA GLY A 540 -30.24 13.08 5.16
C GLY A 540 -29.74 11.71 5.60
N VAL A 541 -30.66 10.84 6.04
CA VAL A 541 -30.38 9.42 6.26
C VAL A 541 -30.18 8.75 4.89
N ARG A 542 -29.15 7.93 4.78
CA ARG A 542 -28.78 7.18 3.58
C ARG A 542 -28.93 5.69 3.81
N GLU A 543 -29.05 4.97 2.70
CA GLU A 543 -28.98 3.52 2.72
C GLU A 543 -27.58 3.08 3.17
N ALA A 544 -27.53 1.93 3.85
CA ALA A 544 -26.26 1.31 4.18
C ALA A 544 -25.57 0.81 2.90
N PRO A 545 -24.23 0.82 2.83
CA PRO A 545 -23.51 0.05 1.81
C PRO A 545 -23.85 -1.45 1.93
N GLY A 546 -23.59 -2.23 0.87
CA GLY A 546 -23.88 -3.66 0.85
C GLY A 546 -23.13 -4.46 1.93
N GLY A 547 -21.90 -4.03 2.25
CA GLY A 547 -20.97 -4.80 3.04
C GLY A 547 -21.27 -4.88 4.54
N THR A 548 -20.73 -5.92 5.16
CA THR A 548 -20.88 -6.17 6.59
C THR A 548 -19.93 -5.29 7.41
N LEU A 549 -20.45 -4.62 8.44
CA LEU A 549 -19.64 -3.84 9.37
C LEU A 549 -18.68 -4.73 10.19
N ARG A 550 -17.39 -4.38 10.17
CA ARG A 550 -16.32 -5.07 10.91
C ARG A 550 -15.42 -4.06 11.62
N ALA A 551 -14.99 -4.39 12.84
CA ALA A 551 -13.97 -3.59 13.51
C ALA A 551 -12.65 -3.70 12.75
N GLN A 552 -12.00 -2.57 12.48
CA GLN A 552 -10.75 -2.52 11.72
C GLN A 552 -9.67 -3.44 12.34
N PRO A 553 -9.24 -4.52 11.66
CA PRO A 553 -8.34 -5.51 12.25
C PRO A 553 -6.85 -5.20 12.04
N HIS A 554 -6.51 -4.20 11.22
CA HIS A 554 -5.14 -3.88 10.79
C HIS A 554 -4.50 -2.69 11.52
N ASP A 555 -3.19 -2.53 11.33
CA ASP A 555 -2.43 -1.38 11.81
C ASP A 555 -2.88 -0.11 11.05
N PRO A 556 -3.26 0.97 11.76
CA PRO A 556 -3.79 2.17 11.11
C PRO A 556 -2.74 2.85 10.24
N ILE A 557 -3.19 3.56 9.21
CA ILE A 557 -2.35 4.47 8.43
C ILE A 557 -2.11 5.72 9.26
N GLY A 558 -0.87 6.19 9.28
CA GLY A 558 -0.49 7.36 10.05
C GLY A 558 0.65 8.14 9.42
N ILE A 559 0.79 9.40 9.83
CA ILE A 559 2.01 10.18 9.58
C ILE A 559 3.10 9.59 10.48
N VAL A 560 4.15 9.02 9.88
CA VAL A 560 5.24 8.33 10.59
C VAL A 560 6.48 9.19 10.76
N ASP A 561 6.70 10.16 9.86
CA ASP A 561 7.87 11.03 9.86
C ASP A 561 7.56 12.36 9.13
N THR A 562 8.38 13.37 9.40
CA THR A 562 8.35 14.67 8.73
C THR A 562 9.69 14.93 8.05
N VAL A 563 9.66 15.04 6.72
CA VAL A 563 10.82 15.23 5.88
C VAL A 563 11.02 16.73 5.61
N ARG A 564 12.15 17.26 6.08
CA ARG A 564 12.61 18.59 5.66
C ARG A 564 13.25 18.46 4.26
N PRO A 565 12.90 19.31 3.29
CA PRO A 565 13.53 19.30 1.98
C PRO A 565 15.05 19.45 2.04
N LYS A 566 15.73 18.76 1.13
CA LYS A 566 17.16 18.87 0.93
C LYS A 566 17.51 20.18 0.21
N ALA A 567 16.68 20.61 -0.75
CA ALA A 567 16.92 21.81 -1.53
C ALA A 567 15.62 22.44 -2.04
N VAL A 568 15.66 23.75 -2.29
CA VAL A 568 14.62 24.51 -2.98
C VAL A 568 15.29 25.28 -4.12
N GLY A 569 14.99 24.90 -5.36
CA GLY A 569 15.43 25.57 -6.59
C GLY A 569 14.34 26.47 -7.16
N GLU A 570 14.71 27.45 -7.97
CA GLU A 570 13.79 28.25 -8.76
C GLU A 570 13.90 27.81 -10.22
N LEU A 571 12.81 27.27 -10.77
CA LEU A 571 12.75 26.76 -12.14
C LEU A 571 12.62 27.91 -13.14
N ARG A 572 11.74 28.85 -12.81
CA ARG A 572 11.48 30.11 -13.52
C ARG A 572 10.84 31.08 -12.53
N ASP A 573 10.70 32.34 -12.92
CA ASP A 573 10.17 33.40 -12.06
C ASP A 573 8.87 32.97 -11.35
N GLY A 574 8.91 32.89 -10.02
CA GLY A 574 7.77 32.52 -9.18
C GLY A 574 7.37 31.04 -9.19
N VAL A 575 8.16 30.14 -9.79
CA VAL A 575 7.94 28.68 -9.79
C VAL A 575 9.16 27.98 -9.21
N TYR A 576 8.94 27.20 -8.14
CA TYR A 576 10.00 26.58 -7.37
C TYR A 576 9.92 25.06 -7.43
N VAL A 577 11.06 24.38 -7.42
CA VAL A 577 11.14 22.92 -7.30
C VAL A 577 11.81 22.57 -5.98
N VAL A 578 11.08 21.82 -5.15
CA VAL A 578 11.50 21.36 -3.84
C VAL A 578 11.95 19.90 -3.95
N ASP A 579 13.21 19.61 -3.68
CA ASP A 579 13.74 18.23 -3.59
C ASP A 579 13.67 17.76 -2.13
N MET A 580 12.82 16.77 -1.85
CA MET A 580 12.73 16.13 -0.53
C MET A 580 14.02 15.37 -0.16
N GLY A 581 14.91 15.17 -1.12
CA GLY A 581 16.18 14.46 -1.01
C GLY A 581 16.02 12.94 -1.03
N ARG A 582 14.78 12.46 -1.08
CA ARG A 582 14.43 11.06 -0.88
C ARG A 582 13.04 10.75 -1.45
N THR A 583 12.87 9.61 -2.10
CA THR A 583 11.56 9.13 -2.58
C THR A 583 10.70 8.68 -1.40
N MET A 584 9.44 9.09 -1.36
CA MET A 584 8.52 8.88 -0.25
C MET A 584 7.05 8.82 -0.69
N ALA A 585 6.20 8.21 0.13
CA ALA A 585 4.75 8.28 0.00
C ALA A 585 4.10 9.15 1.10
N GLY A 586 3.11 9.96 0.73
CA GLY A 586 2.36 10.82 1.64
C GLY A 586 1.97 12.14 0.98
N TRP A 587 2.25 13.28 1.62
CA TRP A 587 1.89 14.60 1.08
C TRP A 587 2.82 15.70 1.59
N THR A 588 2.54 16.95 1.24
CA THR A 588 3.25 18.11 1.78
C THR A 588 2.39 18.88 2.78
N ARG A 589 3.04 19.36 3.85
CA ARG A 589 2.53 20.45 4.68
C ARG A 589 3.03 21.76 4.11
N LEU A 590 2.09 22.60 3.72
CA LEU A 590 2.32 23.93 3.21
C LEU A 590 2.19 24.97 4.32
N THR A 591 3.11 25.94 4.35
CA THR A 591 2.96 27.19 5.10
C THR A 591 3.04 28.36 4.13
N VAL A 592 2.00 29.20 4.10
CA VAL A 592 1.91 30.37 3.23
C VAL A 592 1.91 31.63 4.08
N ARG A 593 2.67 32.65 3.67
CA ARG A 593 2.71 33.96 4.34
C ARG A 593 2.58 35.09 3.34
N GLY A 594 1.82 36.12 3.70
CA GLY A 594 1.68 37.34 2.90
C GLY A 594 0.99 37.14 1.54
N ALA A 595 0.25 36.05 1.35
CA ALA A 595 -0.57 35.86 0.15
C ALA A 595 -1.87 36.65 0.26
N ALA A 596 -2.35 37.19 -0.86
CA ALA A 596 -3.65 37.84 -0.90
C ALA A 596 -4.78 36.79 -0.77
N GLU A 597 -5.94 37.23 -0.29
CA GLU A 597 -7.14 36.40 -0.32
C GLU A 597 -7.43 35.94 -1.76
N GLY A 598 -7.71 34.65 -1.95
CA GLY A 598 -7.99 34.07 -3.26
C GLY A 598 -6.76 33.69 -4.07
N THR A 599 -5.53 33.97 -3.60
CA THR A 599 -4.31 33.42 -4.21
C THR A 599 -4.36 31.88 -4.19
N VAL A 600 -4.07 31.25 -5.32
CA VAL A 600 -4.01 29.78 -5.44
C VAL A 600 -2.55 29.34 -5.43
N VAL A 601 -2.18 28.55 -4.43
CA VAL A 601 -0.89 27.85 -4.37
C VAL A 601 -1.08 26.44 -4.91
N ARG A 602 -0.30 26.05 -5.93
CA ARG A 602 -0.35 24.72 -6.53
C ARG A 602 0.92 23.94 -6.23
N LEU A 603 0.76 22.67 -5.88
CA LEU A 603 1.83 21.73 -5.53
C LEU A 603 1.72 20.48 -6.42
N VAL A 604 2.60 20.36 -7.41
CA VAL A 604 2.65 19.22 -8.34
C VAL A 604 3.72 18.25 -7.86
N HIS A 605 3.36 17.00 -7.61
CA HIS A 605 4.26 16.00 -7.02
C HIS A 605 4.70 14.97 -8.06
N GLY A 606 5.96 14.52 -7.98
CA GLY A 606 6.48 13.46 -8.84
C GLY A 606 7.79 12.84 -8.34
N GLU A 607 8.08 11.64 -8.83
CA GLU A 607 9.31 10.88 -8.53
C GLU A 607 10.52 11.36 -9.36
N LYS A 608 10.25 12.05 -10.48
CA LYS A 608 11.23 12.41 -11.51
C LYS A 608 11.10 13.89 -11.89
N LEU A 609 12.18 14.41 -12.49
CA LEU A 609 12.18 15.69 -13.18
C LEU A 609 12.29 15.45 -14.69
N GLU A 610 11.72 16.37 -15.47
CA GLU A 610 11.95 16.49 -16.90
C GLU A 610 13.32 17.10 -17.20
N ASP A 611 13.73 17.09 -18.48
CA ASP A 611 14.99 17.68 -18.93
C ASP A 611 15.10 19.19 -18.63
N ASP A 612 13.97 19.90 -18.58
CA ASP A 612 13.92 21.33 -18.24
C ASP A 612 13.93 21.60 -16.73
N GLY A 613 13.88 20.55 -15.90
CA GLY A 613 13.85 20.61 -14.44
C GLY A 613 12.46 20.70 -13.81
N SER A 614 11.38 20.73 -14.61
CA SER A 614 10.00 20.63 -14.12
C SER A 614 9.69 19.22 -13.57
N VAL A 615 8.63 19.09 -12.78
CA VAL A 615 8.24 17.80 -12.19
C VAL A 615 7.42 16.97 -13.17
N HIS A 616 7.84 15.72 -13.42
CA HIS A 616 7.09 14.76 -14.23
C HIS A 616 5.84 14.27 -13.47
N ALA A 617 4.66 14.75 -13.86
CA ALA A 617 3.38 14.42 -13.22
C ALA A 617 2.34 13.88 -14.23
N GLU A 618 2.75 12.95 -15.09
CA GLU A 618 1.88 12.27 -16.04
C GLU A 618 1.84 10.75 -15.81
N THR A 619 0.77 10.08 -16.25
CA THR A 619 0.58 8.63 -16.05
C THR A 619 0.06 7.86 -17.27
N GLY A 620 -0.73 8.48 -18.14
CA GLY A 620 -1.45 7.79 -19.22
C GLY A 620 -2.66 6.94 -18.76
N HIS A 621 -2.76 6.61 -17.46
CA HIS A 621 -3.84 5.77 -16.91
C HIS A 621 -4.96 6.57 -16.23
N VAL A 622 -4.66 7.82 -15.85
CA VAL A 622 -5.61 8.77 -15.24
C VAL A 622 -5.62 10.02 -16.11
N PRO A 623 -6.69 10.29 -16.89
CA PRO A 623 -6.78 11.49 -17.70
C PRO A 623 -6.95 12.75 -16.82
N GLY A 624 -6.32 13.84 -17.23
CA GLY A 624 -6.46 15.15 -16.57
C GLY A 624 -5.44 15.40 -15.46
N ARG A 625 -5.89 16.06 -14.37
CA ARG A 625 -5.02 16.44 -13.25
C ARG A 625 -4.49 15.19 -12.53
N PHE A 626 -3.21 15.18 -12.22
CA PHE A 626 -2.53 14.08 -11.53
C PHE A 626 -1.58 14.61 -10.45
N GLN A 627 -1.60 13.99 -9.27
CA GLN A 627 -0.76 14.30 -8.11
C GLN A 627 -0.59 15.79 -7.77
N THR A 628 -1.66 16.56 -7.96
CA THR A 628 -1.61 18.01 -7.82
C THR A 628 -2.54 18.47 -6.71
N ASP A 629 -1.97 19.13 -5.72
CA ASP A 629 -2.71 19.80 -4.66
C ASP A 629 -2.85 21.30 -4.96
N GLU A 630 -3.98 21.88 -4.60
CA GLU A 630 -4.27 23.31 -4.76
C GLU A 630 -4.85 23.87 -3.45
N TYR A 631 -4.24 24.94 -2.96
CA TYR A 631 -4.68 25.66 -1.75
C TYR A 631 -5.06 27.09 -2.11
N VAL A 632 -6.30 27.47 -1.84
CA VAL A 632 -6.80 28.86 -2.02
C VAL A 632 -6.70 29.60 -0.69
N CYS A 633 -5.85 30.62 -0.65
CA CYS A 633 -5.55 31.39 0.55
C CYS A 633 -6.76 32.21 1.04
N ALA A 634 -6.92 32.28 2.36
CA ALA A 634 -7.90 33.13 3.03
C ALA A 634 -7.40 34.57 3.25
N GLY A 635 -6.13 34.87 2.94
CA GLY A 635 -5.54 36.19 3.12
C GLY A 635 -5.08 36.48 4.56
N ARG A 636 -4.78 35.43 5.35
CA ARG A 636 -4.27 35.57 6.73
C ARG A 636 -2.74 35.76 6.71
N ASP A 637 -2.20 36.31 7.81
CA ASP A 637 -0.75 36.56 7.93
C ASP A 637 0.10 35.30 7.73
N GLU A 638 -0.35 34.19 8.32
CA GLU A 638 0.22 32.86 8.16
C GLU A 638 -0.91 31.83 8.04
N GLU A 639 -0.81 30.97 7.03
CA GLU A 639 -1.75 29.88 6.77
C GLU A 639 -0.97 28.56 6.70
N VAL A 640 -1.47 27.53 7.38
CA VAL A 640 -0.88 26.18 7.38
C VAL A 640 -1.93 25.20 6.88
N TRP A 641 -1.53 24.37 5.92
CA TRP A 641 -2.42 23.40 5.33
C TRP A 641 -1.71 22.09 4.99
N GLU A 642 -2.44 20.99 5.13
CA GLU A 642 -2.07 19.64 4.67
C GLU A 642 -3.34 18.99 4.11
N PRO A 643 -3.26 18.18 3.04
CA PRO A 643 -4.40 17.41 2.52
C PRO A 643 -4.87 16.34 3.53
N SER A 644 -6.15 15.96 3.47
CA SER A 644 -6.78 15.04 4.42
C SER A 644 -7.17 13.68 3.83
N PHE A 645 -7.43 13.61 2.52
CA PHE A 645 -8.11 12.49 1.87
C PHE A 645 -7.36 11.94 0.64
N SER A 646 -6.10 12.32 0.47
CA SER A 646 -5.25 11.90 -0.63
C SER A 646 -3.80 11.69 -0.19
N TYR A 647 -3.05 10.90 -0.96
CA TYR A 647 -1.60 10.77 -0.83
C TYR A 647 -0.94 10.68 -2.21
N LYS A 648 0.37 10.83 -2.27
CA LYS A 648 1.23 10.97 -3.46
C LYS A 648 2.48 10.12 -3.27
N GLY A 649 3.04 9.63 -4.37
CA GLY A 649 4.38 9.03 -4.41
C GLY A 649 5.32 10.02 -5.09
N PHE A 650 6.32 10.52 -4.36
CA PHE A 650 7.12 11.64 -4.85
C PHE A 650 8.49 11.77 -4.18
N ARG A 651 9.37 12.49 -4.86
CA ARG A 651 10.59 13.09 -4.31
C ARG A 651 10.61 14.60 -4.52
N TYR A 652 10.08 15.05 -5.65
CA TYR A 652 10.09 16.44 -6.07
C TYR A 652 8.69 17.04 -5.98
N VAL A 653 8.63 18.33 -5.65
CA VAL A 653 7.39 19.11 -5.61
C VAL A 653 7.60 20.43 -6.35
N GLU A 654 6.87 20.64 -7.43
CA GLU A 654 6.82 21.93 -8.14
C GLU A 654 5.74 22.81 -7.50
N VAL A 655 6.13 24.03 -7.13
CA VAL A 655 5.34 24.96 -6.33
C VAL A 655 5.08 26.23 -7.13
N HIS A 656 3.81 26.57 -7.30
CA HIS A 656 3.37 27.77 -8.01
C HIS A 656 2.55 28.68 -7.11
N GLY A 657 2.53 29.98 -7.44
CA GLY A 657 1.57 30.93 -6.86
C GLY A 657 1.93 31.43 -5.46
N LEU A 658 3.11 31.08 -4.94
CA LEU A 658 3.62 31.67 -3.71
C LEU A 658 4.04 33.14 -3.93
N PRO A 659 3.80 34.03 -2.96
CA PRO A 659 4.17 35.45 -3.08
C PRO A 659 5.68 35.70 -3.02
N ALA A 660 6.45 34.75 -2.52
CA ALA A 660 7.90 34.80 -2.43
C ALA A 660 8.48 33.37 -2.43
N ARG A 661 9.80 33.26 -2.62
CA ARG A 661 10.52 31.99 -2.54
C ARG A 661 10.28 31.29 -1.19
N PRO A 662 9.81 30.03 -1.17
CA PRO A 662 9.60 29.31 0.08
C PRO A 662 10.93 28.97 0.76
N ALA A 663 10.96 29.07 2.09
CA ALA A 663 11.99 28.41 2.87
C ALA A 663 11.74 26.89 2.89
N PRO A 664 12.75 26.03 3.14
CA PRO A 664 12.51 24.59 3.20
C PRO A 664 11.48 24.16 4.25
N GLU A 665 11.33 24.92 5.35
CA GLU A 665 10.27 24.70 6.36
C GLU A 665 8.84 25.02 5.89
N ASP A 666 8.69 25.74 4.78
CA ASP A 666 7.37 26.13 4.26
C ASP A 666 6.71 25.01 3.45
N VAL A 667 7.50 24.03 3.00
CA VAL A 667 7.01 22.85 2.26
C VAL A 667 7.65 21.60 2.86
N LEU A 668 7.03 21.03 3.89
CA LEU A 668 7.55 19.84 4.57
C LEU A 668 6.87 18.58 4.03
N GLY A 669 7.64 17.54 3.70
CA GLY A 669 7.08 16.23 3.37
C GLY A 669 6.52 15.53 4.61
N ARG A 670 5.33 14.94 4.51
CA ARG A 670 4.74 14.03 5.50
C ARG A 670 4.85 12.62 4.98
N LEU A 671 5.66 11.79 5.64
CA LEU A 671 5.77 10.37 5.29
C LEU A 671 4.58 9.64 5.93
N VAL A 672 3.81 8.93 5.10
CA VAL A 672 2.56 8.31 5.50
C VAL A 672 2.52 6.87 5.01
N HIS A 673 2.19 5.95 5.91
CA HIS A 673 1.91 4.55 5.60
C HIS A 673 1.28 3.86 6.82
N SER A 674 0.90 2.58 6.67
CA SER A 674 0.41 1.71 7.75
C SER A 674 1.51 1.52 8.79
N ARG A 675 1.20 1.76 10.08
CA ARG A 675 2.18 1.75 11.18
C ARG A 675 2.59 0.33 11.61
N VAL A 676 3.22 -0.41 10.69
CA VAL A 676 3.80 -1.72 10.97
C VAL A 676 5.11 -1.59 11.76
N ASP A 677 5.33 -2.49 12.73
CA ASP A 677 6.57 -2.53 13.51
C ASP A 677 7.74 -2.99 12.62
N GLU A 678 8.90 -2.33 12.67
CA GLU A 678 10.16 -2.94 12.24
C GLU A 678 10.55 -4.06 13.20
N VAL A 679 10.77 -5.27 12.67
CA VAL A 679 11.05 -6.46 13.50
C VAL A 679 12.40 -7.09 13.24
N SER A 680 13.17 -6.62 12.25
CA SER A 680 14.49 -7.17 11.95
C SER A 680 15.55 -6.12 11.64
N SER A 681 16.80 -6.56 11.70
CA SER A 681 17.99 -5.79 11.34
C SER A 681 18.86 -6.56 10.34
N PHE A 682 19.57 -5.87 9.46
CA PHE A 682 20.61 -6.45 8.60
C PHE A 682 21.86 -5.56 8.57
N SER A 683 23.04 -6.16 8.51
CA SER A 683 24.31 -5.45 8.27
C SER A 683 25.39 -6.44 7.82
N CYS A 684 26.34 -5.98 7.01
CA CYS A 684 27.43 -6.81 6.51
C CYS A 684 28.65 -5.97 6.10
N SER A 685 29.73 -6.62 5.68
CA SER A 685 30.95 -5.92 5.23
C SER A 685 30.83 -5.22 3.88
N GLU A 686 29.73 -5.40 3.14
CA GLU A 686 29.47 -4.79 1.83
C GLU A 686 28.42 -3.67 1.95
N PRO A 687 28.83 -2.38 1.94
CA PRO A 687 27.91 -1.26 2.10
C PRO A 687 26.78 -1.21 1.06
N PHE A 688 27.03 -1.71 -0.16
CA PHE A 688 26.00 -1.78 -1.20
C PHE A 688 24.85 -2.73 -0.83
N TYR A 689 25.13 -3.82 -0.13
CA TYR A 689 24.08 -4.74 0.36
C TYR A 689 23.23 -4.10 1.45
N GLU A 690 23.83 -3.28 2.31
CA GLU A 690 23.04 -2.51 3.27
C GLU A 690 22.20 -1.44 2.58
N TRP A 691 22.65 -0.89 1.45
CA TRP A 691 21.80 -0.02 0.62
C TRP A 691 20.61 -0.78 0.05
N LEU A 692 20.80 -2.00 -0.49
CA LEU A 692 19.71 -2.83 -1.02
C LEU A 692 18.63 -3.10 0.04
N ASP A 693 19.02 -3.45 1.26
CA ASP A 693 18.09 -3.63 2.39
C ASP A 693 17.31 -2.33 2.69
N ARG A 694 18.01 -1.19 2.80
CA ARG A 694 17.36 0.11 3.09
C ARG A 694 16.42 0.57 1.97
N ALA A 695 16.81 0.41 0.71
CA ALA A 695 16.01 0.76 -0.46
C ALA A 695 14.72 -0.08 -0.50
N MET A 696 14.83 -1.40 -0.28
CA MET A 696 13.67 -2.29 -0.28
C MET A 696 12.73 -2.01 0.89
N ARG A 697 13.25 -1.81 2.10
CA ARG A 697 12.43 -1.45 3.28
C ARG A 697 11.61 -0.20 3.04
N ARG A 698 12.26 0.83 2.47
CA ARG A 698 11.59 2.08 2.12
C ARG A 698 10.49 1.85 1.10
N THR A 699 10.79 1.16 0.00
CA THR A 699 9.81 0.91 -1.06
C THR A 699 8.61 0.11 -0.56
N VAL A 700 8.85 -0.88 0.29
CA VAL A 700 7.75 -1.61 0.93
C VAL A 700 6.90 -0.65 1.76
N LEU A 701 7.48 0.13 2.68
CA LEU A 701 6.72 1.03 3.55
C LEU A 701 5.93 2.08 2.77
N ASN A 702 6.53 2.67 1.73
CA ASN A 702 5.84 3.60 0.83
C ASN A 702 4.61 2.97 0.15
N ASN A 703 4.54 1.64 0.06
CA ASN A 703 3.45 0.90 -0.57
C ASN A 703 2.48 0.22 0.42
N LEU A 704 2.49 0.59 1.71
CA LEU A 704 1.53 0.04 2.69
C LEU A 704 0.46 1.07 3.06
N HIS A 705 -0.62 1.18 2.29
CA HIS A 705 -1.72 2.11 2.54
C HIS A 705 -3.03 1.37 2.82
N GLY A 706 -3.06 0.56 3.88
CA GLY A 706 -4.19 -0.32 4.22
C GLY A 706 -4.33 -1.57 3.33
N ILE A 707 -3.61 -1.60 2.20
CA ILE A 707 -3.40 -2.72 1.27
C ILE A 707 -1.95 -2.66 0.73
N PRO A 708 -1.36 -3.77 0.26
CA PRO A 708 -0.01 -3.78 -0.31
C PRO A 708 -0.05 -3.27 -1.75
N THR A 709 0.08 -1.96 -1.96
CA THR A 709 0.05 -1.37 -3.29
C THR A 709 1.28 -1.74 -4.11
N ASP A 710 1.24 -1.61 -5.42
CA ASP A 710 2.37 -1.83 -6.34
C ASP A 710 3.34 -0.62 -6.35
N THR A 711 2.78 0.58 -6.56
CA THR A 711 3.45 1.89 -6.51
C THR A 711 2.56 2.92 -5.80
N PRO A 712 3.14 3.87 -5.03
CA PRO A 712 2.37 4.95 -4.40
C PRO A 712 2.02 6.08 -5.37
N MET A 713 2.58 6.08 -6.60
CA MET A 713 2.42 7.14 -7.58
C MET A 713 1.34 6.83 -8.60
N TYR A 714 1.54 5.79 -9.43
CA TYR A 714 0.75 5.56 -10.64
C TYR A 714 -0.58 4.86 -10.36
N GLU A 715 -0.53 3.63 -9.82
CA GLU A 715 -1.70 2.75 -9.79
C GLU A 715 -2.36 2.63 -8.43
N LYS A 716 -1.55 2.53 -7.36
CA LYS A 716 -2.03 2.43 -5.97
C LYS A 716 -2.93 1.23 -5.74
N ASN A 717 -2.66 0.14 -6.45
CA ASN A 717 -3.51 -1.03 -6.52
C ASN A 717 -2.86 -2.20 -5.78
N GLY A 718 -3.67 -3.01 -5.11
CA GLY A 718 -3.21 -4.24 -4.45
C GLY A 718 -2.92 -5.35 -5.46
N TRP A 719 -1.91 -5.19 -6.31
CA TRP A 719 -1.54 -6.18 -7.31
C TRP A 719 -1.07 -7.48 -6.65
N THR A 720 -1.72 -8.58 -7.02
CA THR A 720 -1.55 -9.84 -6.32
C THR A 720 -0.17 -10.46 -6.54
N GLY A 721 0.37 -10.35 -7.76
CA GLY A 721 1.71 -10.87 -8.10
C GLY A 721 2.82 -10.10 -7.40
N ASP A 722 2.70 -8.79 -7.31
CA ASP A 722 3.61 -7.92 -6.56
C ASP A 722 3.66 -8.39 -5.11
N ALA A 723 2.51 -8.40 -4.43
CA ALA A 723 2.40 -8.81 -3.05
C ALA A 723 2.93 -10.23 -2.82
N GLN A 724 2.75 -11.14 -3.77
CA GLN A 724 3.33 -12.49 -3.73
C GLN A 724 4.86 -12.47 -3.67
N LEU A 725 5.50 -11.65 -4.49
CA LEU A 725 6.97 -11.55 -4.54
C LEU A 725 7.52 -10.75 -3.36
N GLY A 726 6.78 -9.74 -2.88
CA GLY A 726 7.17 -8.88 -1.76
C GLY A 726 7.00 -9.53 -0.38
N THR A 727 6.00 -10.38 -0.19
CA THR A 727 5.62 -10.95 1.12
C THR A 727 6.78 -11.59 1.91
N PRO A 728 7.72 -12.36 1.31
CA PRO A 728 8.87 -12.88 2.04
C PRO A 728 9.73 -11.80 2.69
N VAL A 729 9.95 -10.68 1.99
CA VAL A 729 10.70 -9.55 2.52
C VAL A 729 9.86 -8.79 3.53
N MET A 730 8.58 -8.52 3.22
CA MET A 730 7.67 -7.80 4.13
C MET A 730 7.57 -8.49 5.50
N THR A 731 7.37 -9.81 5.53
CA THR A 731 7.22 -10.60 6.77
C THR A 731 8.53 -10.82 7.51
N TYR A 732 9.68 -10.65 6.86
CA TYR A 732 10.99 -10.65 7.51
C TYR A 732 11.33 -9.28 8.10
N ALA A 733 11.03 -8.20 7.37
CA ALA A 733 11.36 -6.83 7.73
C ALA A 733 10.42 -6.25 8.79
N PHE A 734 9.12 -6.54 8.69
CA PHE A 734 8.06 -5.87 9.44
C PHE A 734 7.06 -6.84 10.10
N GLY A 735 6.35 -6.36 11.12
CA GLY A 735 5.24 -7.04 11.77
C GLY A 735 3.97 -7.00 10.91
N MET A 736 3.90 -7.88 9.90
CA MET A 736 2.87 -7.84 8.85
C MET A 736 1.57 -8.58 9.17
N GLN A 737 1.46 -9.19 10.35
CA GLN A 737 0.42 -10.18 10.60
C GLN A 737 -1.01 -9.63 10.50
N ARG A 738 -1.27 -8.48 11.13
CA ARG A 738 -2.59 -7.84 11.14
C ARG A 738 -2.93 -7.29 9.76
N PHE A 739 -1.95 -6.68 9.10
CA PHE A 739 -2.05 -6.15 7.75
C PHE A 739 -2.42 -7.24 6.73
N LEU A 740 -1.66 -8.34 6.68
CA LEU A 740 -1.91 -9.44 5.76
C LEU A 740 -3.18 -10.22 6.12
N SER A 741 -3.53 -10.35 7.41
CA SER A 741 -4.81 -10.98 7.81
C SER A 741 -6.00 -10.19 7.28
N LYS A 742 -5.92 -8.85 7.29
CA LYS A 742 -6.96 -8.00 6.70
C LYS A 742 -7.02 -8.20 5.19
N TRP A 743 -5.88 -8.18 4.50
CA TRP A 743 -5.85 -8.32 3.05
C TRP A 743 -6.25 -9.72 2.56
N LEU A 744 -6.07 -10.77 3.37
CA LEU A 744 -6.69 -12.08 3.10
C LEU A 744 -8.22 -12.02 3.10
N GLY A 745 -8.81 -11.18 3.95
CA GLY A 745 -10.23 -10.85 3.90
C GLY A 745 -10.60 -10.22 2.56
N ASP A 746 -9.86 -9.20 2.13
CA ASP A 746 -10.07 -8.55 0.83
C ASP A 746 -9.96 -9.53 -0.36
N LEU A 747 -9.01 -10.48 -0.30
CA LEU A 747 -8.86 -11.56 -1.28
C LEU A 747 -10.07 -12.49 -1.29
N ALA A 748 -10.64 -12.81 -0.13
CA ALA A 748 -11.83 -13.63 -0.02
C ALA A 748 -13.07 -12.90 -0.58
N ASP A 749 -13.23 -11.63 -0.21
CA ASP A 749 -14.33 -10.76 -0.64
C ASP A 749 -14.27 -10.52 -2.16
N SER A 750 -13.07 -10.48 -2.74
CA SER A 750 -12.87 -10.32 -4.20
C SER A 750 -12.94 -11.63 -4.99
N GLN A 751 -13.35 -12.76 -4.41
CA GLN A 751 -13.55 -13.99 -5.17
C GLN A 751 -14.96 -14.04 -5.75
N ASN A 752 -15.07 -14.12 -7.08
CA ASN A 752 -16.38 -14.22 -7.73
C ASN A 752 -17.04 -15.60 -7.52
N ASP A 753 -18.30 -15.71 -7.96
CA ASP A 753 -19.12 -16.92 -7.80
C ASP A 753 -18.50 -18.19 -8.43
N ASP A 754 -17.73 -18.04 -9.52
CA ASP A 754 -17.05 -19.14 -10.19
C ASP A 754 -15.82 -19.64 -9.41
N GLY A 755 -15.32 -18.85 -8.44
CA GLY A 755 -14.09 -19.12 -7.70
C GLY A 755 -12.86 -18.39 -8.23
N GLN A 756 -13.00 -17.56 -9.26
CA GLN A 756 -11.91 -16.76 -9.82
C GLN A 756 -11.53 -15.60 -8.90
N LEU A 757 -10.22 -15.30 -8.86
CA LEU A 757 -9.68 -14.09 -8.26
C LEU A 757 -9.21 -13.09 -9.33
N PRO A 758 -9.36 -11.78 -9.10
CA PRO A 758 -8.77 -10.74 -9.94
C PRO A 758 -7.28 -10.52 -9.61
N VAL A 759 -6.54 -9.93 -10.55
CA VAL A 759 -5.11 -9.61 -10.36
C VAL A 759 -4.84 -8.37 -9.49
N ILE A 760 -5.89 -7.60 -9.15
CA ILE A 760 -5.86 -6.47 -8.21
C ILE A 760 -6.89 -6.73 -7.13
N VAL A 761 -6.51 -6.57 -5.86
CA VAL A 761 -7.40 -6.83 -4.70
C VAL A 761 -7.27 -5.72 -3.65
N PRO A 762 -8.37 -5.09 -3.18
CA PRO A 762 -9.77 -5.26 -3.64
C PRO A 762 -9.98 -4.98 -5.13
N SER A 763 -11.13 -5.34 -5.71
CA SER A 763 -11.46 -5.06 -7.13
C SER A 763 -12.87 -4.51 -7.30
N GLY A 764 -13.02 -3.44 -8.08
CA GLY A 764 -14.32 -2.90 -8.51
C GLY A 764 -14.90 -3.61 -9.76
N GLY A 765 -14.46 -4.84 -10.05
CA GLY A 765 -14.83 -5.61 -11.24
C GLY A 765 -13.75 -5.67 -12.34
N TRP A 766 -12.63 -4.97 -12.17
CA TRP A 766 -11.48 -5.03 -13.08
C TRP A 766 -10.52 -6.17 -12.69
N GLY A 767 -9.77 -6.71 -13.66
CA GLY A 767 -8.68 -7.66 -13.37
C GLY A 767 -9.10 -9.14 -13.35
N TYR A 768 -10.38 -9.44 -13.58
CA TYR A 768 -10.86 -10.81 -13.82
C TYR A 768 -10.59 -11.26 -15.25
N GLY A 769 -10.91 -10.42 -16.25
CA GLY A 769 -10.57 -10.64 -17.65
C GLY A 769 -9.35 -9.83 -18.10
N ASP A 770 -9.25 -8.58 -17.66
CA ASP A 770 -8.11 -7.71 -17.95
C ASP A 770 -6.86 -8.24 -17.28
N LEU A 771 -5.84 -8.62 -18.07
CA LEU A 771 -4.62 -9.25 -17.57
C LEU A 771 -4.87 -10.50 -16.69
N GLY A 772 -6.06 -11.08 -16.84
CA GLY A 772 -6.56 -12.24 -16.12
C GLY A 772 -7.10 -13.31 -17.08
N PRO A 773 -7.12 -14.57 -16.66
CA PRO A 773 -6.58 -15.05 -15.40
C PRO A 773 -5.05 -15.17 -15.44
N SER A 774 -4.40 -15.06 -14.27
CA SER A 774 -2.94 -15.10 -14.15
C SER A 774 -2.55 -15.79 -12.82
N PRO A 775 -2.49 -17.13 -12.75
CA PRO A 775 -2.28 -17.85 -11.50
C PRO A 775 -0.93 -17.54 -10.85
N GLU A 776 0.09 -17.23 -11.62
CA GLU A 776 1.37 -16.75 -11.11
C GLU A 776 1.29 -15.35 -10.45
N TRP A 777 0.15 -14.66 -10.57
CA TRP A 777 -0.24 -13.50 -9.76
C TRP A 777 -1.20 -13.88 -8.63
N THR A 778 -2.28 -14.61 -8.93
CA THR A 778 -3.40 -14.82 -7.99
C THR A 778 -3.17 -15.98 -7.00
N THR A 779 -2.15 -16.82 -7.23
CA THR A 779 -1.69 -17.81 -6.23
C THR A 779 -1.04 -17.17 -5.00
N VAL A 780 -1.00 -15.83 -4.93
CA VAL A 780 -0.74 -15.09 -3.70
C VAL A 780 -1.67 -15.52 -2.58
N TYR A 781 -2.92 -15.88 -2.87
CA TYR A 781 -3.89 -16.21 -1.84
C TYR A 781 -3.48 -17.45 -1.02
N PRO A 782 -3.27 -18.64 -1.64
CA PRO A 782 -2.73 -19.78 -0.91
C PRO A 782 -1.31 -19.54 -0.37
N PHE A 783 -0.51 -18.71 -1.05
CA PHE A 783 0.83 -18.38 -0.57
C PHE A 783 0.81 -17.60 0.75
N VAL A 784 0.04 -16.52 0.85
CA VAL A 784 -0.05 -15.70 2.07
C VAL A 784 -0.66 -16.50 3.22
N VAL A 785 -1.70 -17.31 2.97
CA VAL A 785 -2.26 -18.21 4.01
C VAL A 785 -1.17 -19.14 4.57
N ARG A 786 -0.34 -19.75 3.70
CA ARG A 786 0.80 -20.57 4.11
C ARG A 786 1.85 -19.77 4.89
N GLU A 787 2.16 -18.55 4.45
CA GLU A 787 3.16 -17.68 5.08
C GLU A 787 2.74 -17.20 6.48
N LEU A 788 1.46 -16.90 6.71
CA LEU A 788 0.97 -16.54 8.05
C LEU A 788 1.13 -17.70 9.04
N TYR A 789 0.89 -18.94 8.61
CA TYR A 789 1.18 -20.11 9.43
C TYR A 789 2.70 -20.30 9.64
N ARG A 790 3.49 -20.18 8.56
CA ARG A 790 4.94 -20.38 8.58
C ARG A 790 5.66 -19.39 9.51
N VAL A 791 5.40 -18.11 9.33
CA VAL A 791 6.11 -17.00 10.01
C VAL A 791 5.49 -16.65 11.37
N TYR A 792 4.18 -16.80 11.54
CA TYR A 792 3.49 -16.34 12.75
C TYR A 792 2.76 -17.45 13.51
N GLY A 793 2.70 -18.68 12.97
CA GLY A 793 2.01 -19.80 13.60
C GLY A 793 0.49 -19.62 13.58
N ASP A 794 -0.02 -18.87 12.60
CA ASP A 794 -1.43 -18.53 12.49
C ASP A 794 -2.25 -19.66 11.87
N GLU A 795 -2.74 -20.55 12.72
CA GLU A 795 -3.68 -21.59 12.32
C GLU A 795 -5.08 -21.04 11.98
N ARG A 796 -5.43 -19.81 12.42
CA ARG A 796 -6.78 -19.25 12.25
C ARG A 796 -6.98 -18.83 10.80
N ALA A 797 -6.00 -18.16 10.20
CA ALA A 797 -6.03 -17.78 8.79
C ALA A 797 -6.30 -19.00 7.88
N ALA A 798 -5.60 -20.11 8.14
CA ALA A 798 -5.83 -21.35 7.40
C ALA A 798 -7.27 -21.86 7.56
N ARG A 799 -7.84 -21.84 8.77
CA ARG A 799 -9.21 -22.32 9.04
C ARG A 799 -10.29 -21.42 8.44
N GLU A 800 -10.10 -20.11 8.50
CA GLU A 800 -11.07 -19.11 8.01
C GLU A 800 -11.11 -19.08 6.47
N HIS A 801 -9.96 -19.27 5.82
CA HIS A 801 -9.85 -19.12 4.36
C HIS A 801 -9.85 -20.45 3.58
N TRP A 802 -9.89 -21.61 4.24
CA TRP A 802 -9.70 -22.91 3.58
C TRP A 802 -10.69 -23.19 2.44
N GLU A 803 -12.00 -22.97 2.66
CA GLU A 803 -13.02 -23.25 1.65
C GLU A 803 -12.87 -22.32 0.44
N THR A 804 -12.76 -21.01 0.67
CA THR A 804 -12.56 -19.99 -0.38
C THR A 804 -11.28 -20.23 -1.19
N LEU A 805 -10.17 -20.56 -0.51
CA LEU A 805 -8.89 -20.88 -1.12
C LEU A 805 -8.97 -22.14 -1.99
N THR A 806 -9.57 -23.22 -1.48
CA THR A 806 -9.70 -24.48 -2.24
C THR A 806 -10.63 -24.32 -3.44
N ARG A 807 -11.70 -23.51 -3.32
CA ARG A 807 -12.56 -23.13 -4.46
C ARG A 807 -11.77 -22.44 -5.57
N TYR A 808 -10.83 -21.55 -5.23
CA TYR A 808 -9.95 -20.90 -6.22
C TYR A 808 -9.03 -21.90 -6.91
N LEU A 809 -8.37 -22.78 -6.15
CA LEU A 809 -7.48 -23.79 -6.73
C LEU A 809 -8.24 -24.81 -7.58
N ASP A 810 -9.46 -25.16 -7.20
CA ASP A 810 -10.32 -26.07 -7.96
C ASP A 810 -10.78 -25.42 -9.27
N TRP A 811 -11.08 -24.12 -9.25
CA TRP A 811 -11.36 -23.34 -10.45
C TRP A 811 -10.16 -23.29 -11.41
N GLU A 812 -8.95 -23.05 -10.89
CA GLU A 812 -7.69 -23.10 -11.66
C GLU A 812 -7.45 -24.48 -12.30
N LEU A 813 -7.69 -25.56 -11.57
CA LEU A 813 -7.57 -26.93 -12.08
C LEU A 813 -8.63 -27.24 -13.15
N GLY A 814 -9.85 -26.70 -13.00
CA GLY A 814 -10.96 -26.91 -13.95
C GLY A 814 -10.74 -26.30 -15.33
N ARG A 815 -9.79 -25.36 -15.46
CA ARG A 815 -9.52 -24.60 -16.70
C ARG A 815 -8.18 -24.91 -17.36
N LEU A 816 -7.45 -25.93 -16.89
CA LEU A 816 -6.20 -26.36 -17.51
C LEU A 816 -6.40 -26.68 -19.01
N ARG A 817 -5.38 -26.39 -19.82
CA ARG A 817 -5.33 -26.73 -21.25
C ARG A 817 -4.08 -27.52 -21.52
N ASP A 818 -4.22 -28.71 -22.10
CA ASP A 818 -3.11 -29.65 -22.33
C ASP A 818 -2.33 -29.99 -21.05
N GLY A 819 -3.02 -30.00 -19.90
CA GLY A 819 -2.40 -30.21 -18.60
C GLY A 819 -1.58 -29.03 -18.07
N LEU A 820 -1.66 -27.85 -18.69
CA LEU A 820 -0.95 -26.62 -18.30
C LEU A 820 -1.93 -25.51 -17.89
N ALA A 821 -1.46 -24.59 -17.06
CA ALA A 821 -2.24 -23.42 -16.65
C ALA A 821 -2.43 -22.43 -17.82
N VAL A 822 -3.59 -21.76 -17.87
CA VAL A 822 -3.84 -20.65 -18.81
C VAL A 822 -3.56 -19.33 -18.10
N THR A 823 -2.86 -18.40 -18.76
CA THR A 823 -2.45 -17.13 -18.17
C THR A 823 -2.40 -15.96 -19.18
N ALA A 824 -2.35 -14.71 -18.69
CA ALA A 824 -2.21 -13.49 -19.46
C ALA A 824 -0.87 -12.72 -19.26
N LEU A 825 -0.09 -12.96 -18.20
CA LEU A 825 1.05 -12.07 -17.84
C LEU A 825 2.46 -12.69 -17.97
N GLY A 826 2.79 -13.80 -17.30
CA GLY A 826 4.11 -14.45 -17.38
C GLY A 826 5.21 -13.84 -16.48
N ASP A 827 6.44 -13.67 -16.99
CA ASP A 827 7.56 -13.06 -16.25
C ASP A 827 7.72 -11.58 -16.60
N TYR A 828 6.82 -10.77 -16.05
CA TYR A 828 6.62 -9.37 -16.42
C TYR A 828 7.89 -8.51 -16.28
N LEU A 829 8.13 -7.62 -17.24
CA LEU A 829 9.21 -6.62 -17.28
C LEU A 829 10.63 -7.21 -17.26
N ALA A 830 10.86 -8.28 -18.01
CA ALA A 830 12.22 -8.73 -18.32
C ALA A 830 13.02 -7.64 -19.07
N PRO A 831 14.35 -7.55 -18.88
CA PRO A 831 15.18 -6.56 -19.58
C PRO A 831 14.94 -6.55 -21.09
N GLY A 832 14.67 -5.36 -21.64
CA GLY A 832 14.36 -5.18 -23.07
C GLY A 832 12.88 -5.31 -23.46
N TYR A 833 11.98 -5.57 -22.50
CA TYR A 833 10.54 -5.72 -22.73
C TYR A 833 9.73 -4.78 -21.83
N GLY A 834 8.76 -4.07 -22.41
CA GLY A 834 7.84 -3.15 -21.71
C GLY A 834 6.53 -3.80 -21.26
N GLY A 835 6.56 -5.05 -20.79
CA GLY A 835 5.39 -5.79 -20.36
C GLY A 835 5.64 -7.30 -20.27
N ASN A 836 4.76 -8.11 -20.87
CA ASN A 836 4.88 -9.56 -20.91
C ASN A 836 6.20 -10.02 -21.53
N PRO A 837 6.75 -11.16 -21.07
CA PRO A 837 8.01 -11.68 -21.58
C PRO A 837 7.85 -12.27 -23.00
N PRO A 838 8.97 -12.52 -23.70
CA PRO A 838 8.95 -13.21 -24.99
C PRO A 838 8.65 -14.72 -24.86
N GLU A 839 9.00 -15.36 -23.73
CA GLU A 839 8.73 -16.79 -23.51
C GLU A 839 7.24 -17.12 -23.34
N ASP A 840 6.87 -18.39 -23.54
CA ASP A 840 5.53 -18.90 -23.23
C ASP A 840 5.21 -18.74 -21.74
N THR A 841 4.27 -17.84 -21.45
CA THR A 841 3.82 -17.48 -20.10
C THR A 841 3.19 -18.65 -19.34
N ARG A 842 2.73 -19.71 -20.03
CA ARG A 842 2.21 -20.93 -19.39
C ARG A 842 3.27 -21.64 -18.53
N LEU A 843 4.56 -21.44 -18.81
CA LEU A 843 5.65 -22.00 -18.01
C LEU A 843 5.56 -21.49 -16.56
N THR A 844 5.61 -20.19 -16.35
CA THR A 844 5.57 -19.62 -15.00
C THR A 844 4.21 -19.85 -14.35
N ALA A 845 3.10 -19.68 -15.08
CA ALA A 845 1.75 -19.97 -14.60
C ALA A 845 1.61 -21.38 -14.01
N THR A 846 2.05 -22.39 -14.76
CA THR A 846 1.98 -23.80 -14.33
C THR A 846 2.88 -24.07 -13.14
N ALA A 847 4.08 -23.49 -13.11
CA ALA A 847 5.03 -23.66 -12.01
C ALA A 847 4.52 -23.04 -10.70
N TYR A 848 3.89 -21.86 -10.76
CA TYR A 848 3.31 -21.20 -9.58
C TYR A 848 2.05 -21.93 -9.08
N LEU A 849 1.20 -22.42 -9.98
CA LEU A 849 0.06 -23.27 -9.60
C LEU A 849 0.53 -24.57 -8.93
N TYR A 850 1.55 -25.23 -9.47
CA TYR A 850 2.19 -26.39 -8.84
C TYR A 850 2.65 -26.09 -7.40
N ARG A 851 3.35 -24.97 -7.19
CA ARG A 851 3.79 -24.54 -5.86
C ARG A 851 2.60 -24.30 -4.93
N ALA A 852 1.55 -23.64 -5.40
CA ALA A 852 0.37 -23.33 -4.62
C ALA A 852 -0.36 -24.59 -4.14
N LEU A 853 -0.50 -25.60 -5.02
CA LEU A 853 -1.10 -26.89 -4.69
C LEU A 853 -0.29 -27.63 -3.63
N LEU A 854 1.05 -27.66 -3.77
CA LEU A 854 1.92 -28.31 -2.78
C LEU A 854 1.87 -27.59 -1.42
N HIS A 855 1.99 -26.27 -1.40
CA HIS A 855 1.93 -25.49 -0.16
C HIS A 855 0.58 -25.68 0.56
N THR A 856 -0.51 -25.75 -0.19
CA THR A 856 -1.85 -25.99 0.35
C THR A 856 -1.96 -27.41 0.92
N ALA A 857 -1.46 -28.41 0.20
CA ALA A 857 -1.43 -29.79 0.68
C ALA A 857 -0.60 -29.93 1.97
N GLU A 858 0.60 -29.35 2.02
CA GLU A 858 1.45 -29.33 3.22
C GLU A 858 0.76 -28.66 4.41
N LEU A 859 0.05 -27.56 4.17
CA LEU A 859 -0.70 -26.87 5.22
C LEU A 859 -1.86 -27.74 5.74
N GLY A 860 -2.57 -28.42 4.83
CA GLY A 860 -3.65 -29.35 5.18
C GLY A 860 -3.17 -30.60 5.94
N GLU A 861 -1.93 -31.03 5.72
CA GLU A 861 -1.29 -32.10 6.51
C GLU A 861 -0.83 -31.62 7.88
N ALA A 862 -0.35 -30.38 7.96
CA ALA A 862 0.13 -29.79 9.20
C ALA A 862 -1.00 -29.48 10.19
N LEU A 863 -2.23 -29.26 9.69
CA LEU A 863 -3.37 -28.81 10.48
C LEU A 863 -4.51 -29.83 10.45
N THR A 864 -5.04 -30.15 11.63
CA THR A 864 -6.22 -31.01 11.76
C THR A 864 -7.51 -30.21 11.87
N GLY A 865 -8.62 -30.76 11.36
CA GLY A 865 -9.96 -30.17 11.52
C GLY A 865 -10.15 -28.88 10.72
N LEU A 866 -9.56 -28.81 9.52
CA LEU A 866 -9.91 -27.82 8.53
C LEU A 866 -11.32 -28.15 7.97
N PRO A 867 -12.11 -27.15 7.56
CA PRO A 867 -13.44 -27.39 6.99
C PRO A 867 -13.35 -28.05 5.59
N GLY A 868 -14.46 -28.56 5.08
CA GLY A 868 -14.53 -29.17 3.74
C GLY A 868 -14.02 -30.62 3.64
N ASP A 869 -13.54 -30.99 2.44
CA ASP A 869 -13.08 -32.35 2.11
C ASP A 869 -11.76 -32.69 2.83
N ASN A 870 -11.72 -33.86 3.47
CA ASN A 870 -10.56 -34.32 4.24
C ASN A 870 -9.42 -34.85 3.33
N ASP A 871 -9.67 -35.14 2.04
CA ASP A 871 -8.65 -35.63 1.09
C ASP A 871 -8.06 -34.52 0.19
N VAL A 872 -8.31 -33.24 0.51
CA VAL A 872 -7.70 -32.10 -0.21
C VAL A 872 -6.18 -32.25 -0.37
N PRO A 873 -5.39 -32.60 0.68
CA PRO A 873 -3.95 -32.77 0.52
C PRO A 873 -3.55 -33.85 -0.48
N GLY A 874 -4.22 -35.01 -0.45
CA GLY A 874 -3.97 -36.11 -1.36
C GLY A 874 -4.27 -35.73 -2.80
N ARG A 875 -5.44 -35.13 -3.03
CA ARG A 875 -5.89 -34.64 -4.34
C ARG A 875 -4.96 -33.58 -4.94
N TYR A 876 -4.54 -32.60 -4.15
CA TYR A 876 -3.64 -31.55 -4.62
C TYR A 876 -2.22 -32.02 -4.87
N ARG A 877 -1.70 -32.99 -4.11
CA ARG A 877 -0.43 -33.64 -4.47
C ARG A 877 -0.52 -34.42 -5.78
N ALA A 878 -1.61 -35.15 -6.00
CA ALA A 878 -1.82 -35.86 -7.26
C ALA A 878 -1.90 -34.88 -8.44
N ALA A 879 -2.67 -33.79 -8.31
CA ALA A 879 -2.76 -32.74 -9.33
C ALA A 879 -1.41 -32.06 -9.59
N ALA A 880 -0.64 -31.74 -8.54
CA ALA A 880 0.70 -31.17 -8.68
C ALA A 880 1.65 -32.12 -9.44
N GLU A 881 1.59 -33.43 -9.19
CA GLU A 881 2.41 -34.41 -9.91
C GLU A 881 2.03 -34.50 -11.40
N GLU A 882 0.74 -34.44 -11.74
CA GLU A 882 0.31 -34.39 -13.14
C GLU A 882 0.73 -33.09 -13.84
N LEU A 883 0.61 -31.93 -13.16
CA LEU A 883 1.15 -30.65 -13.66
C LEU A 883 2.65 -30.75 -13.90
N ARG A 884 3.42 -31.34 -12.98
CA ARG A 884 4.87 -31.52 -13.13
C ARG A 884 5.23 -32.39 -14.33
N LYS A 885 4.45 -33.42 -14.63
CA LYS A 885 4.65 -34.26 -15.83
C LYS A 885 4.38 -33.47 -17.11
N ALA A 886 3.21 -32.85 -17.22
CA ALA A 886 2.82 -32.04 -18.37
C ALA A 886 3.80 -30.88 -18.61
N PHE A 887 4.24 -30.22 -17.53
CA PHE A 887 5.24 -29.15 -17.55
C PHE A 887 6.57 -29.62 -18.15
N ASN A 888 7.08 -30.76 -17.69
CA ASN A 888 8.36 -31.29 -18.18
C ASN A 888 8.25 -31.80 -19.62
N GLU A 889 7.13 -32.42 -20.00
CA GLU A 889 6.87 -32.84 -21.38
C GLU A 889 6.80 -31.65 -22.34
N ALA A 890 6.19 -30.54 -21.92
CA ALA A 890 6.01 -29.36 -22.75
C ALA A 890 7.30 -28.52 -22.90
N PHE A 891 8.10 -28.40 -21.84
CA PHE A 891 9.15 -27.36 -21.78
C PHE A 891 10.58 -27.87 -21.59
N LEU A 892 10.80 -29.10 -21.09
CA LEU A 892 12.16 -29.61 -20.91
C LEU A 892 12.70 -30.19 -22.21
N GLY A 893 13.68 -29.52 -22.82
CA GLY A 893 14.28 -29.95 -24.08
C GLY A 893 15.20 -31.16 -23.94
N PRO A 894 15.51 -31.86 -25.05
CA PRO A 894 16.44 -33.00 -25.06
C PRO A 894 17.86 -32.62 -24.65
N ASP A 895 18.23 -31.35 -24.82
CA ASP A 895 19.53 -30.78 -24.41
C ASP A 895 19.68 -30.65 -22.89
N GLY A 896 18.62 -30.91 -22.12
CA GLY A 896 18.67 -30.91 -20.65
C GLY A 896 18.42 -29.56 -20.00
N HIS A 897 17.79 -28.61 -20.71
CA HIS A 897 17.33 -27.34 -20.16
C HIS A 897 15.97 -26.92 -20.72
N TYR A 898 15.29 -26.01 -20.02
CA TYR A 898 13.95 -25.59 -20.37
C TYR A 898 13.98 -24.54 -21.48
N ARG A 899 13.08 -24.71 -22.45
CA ARG A 899 12.84 -23.79 -23.56
C ARG A 899 11.34 -23.76 -23.87
N THR A 900 10.87 -22.64 -24.41
CA THR A 900 9.52 -22.49 -24.94
C THR A 900 9.54 -22.32 -26.46
N ALA A 901 8.43 -22.66 -27.12
CA ALA A 901 8.31 -22.49 -28.58
C ALA A 901 8.36 -21.01 -29.03
N LYS A 902 8.19 -20.06 -28.09
CA LYS A 902 8.25 -18.62 -28.33
C LYS A 902 9.60 -17.99 -27.95
N ASP A 903 10.57 -18.79 -27.50
CA ASP A 903 11.86 -18.29 -27.06
C ASP A 903 12.67 -17.73 -28.24
N PRO A 904 13.04 -16.42 -28.23
CA PRO A 904 13.95 -15.88 -29.22
C PRO A 904 15.41 -16.29 -28.94
N ASP A 905 15.74 -16.59 -27.67
CA ASP A 905 17.07 -16.96 -27.14
C ASP A 905 16.95 -17.72 -25.79
N TYR A 906 18.07 -17.98 -25.10
CA TYR A 906 18.05 -18.61 -23.78
C TYR A 906 17.43 -17.68 -22.72
N ARG A 907 16.43 -18.17 -21.98
CA ARG A 907 15.72 -17.41 -20.95
C ARG A 907 16.06 -17.93 -19.56
N GLN A 908 16.64 -17.07 -18.72
CA GLN A 908 17.06 -17.40 -17.35
C GLN A 908 15.88 -17.81 -16.48
N THR A 909 14.73 -17.14 -16.60
CA THR A 909 13.51 -17.45 -15.82
C THR A 909 12.99 -18.85 -16.08
N SER A 910 12.94 -19.25 -17.37
CA SER A 910 12.50 -20.59 -17.79
C SER A 910 13.28 -21.71 -17.12
N ASN A 911 14.51 -21.45 -16.66
CA ASN A 911 15.39 -22.43 -16.03
C ASN A 911 15.51 -22.24 -14.50
N ALA A 912 15.48 -20.99 -14.02
CA ALA A 912 15.56 -20.68 -12.60
C ALA A 912 14.28 -21.08 -11.83
N ILE A 913 13.09 -20.84 -12.39
CA ILE A 913 11.81 -21.17 -11.72
C ILE A 913 11.64 -22.68 -11.49
N PRO A 914 11.87 -23.56 -12.49
CA PRO A 914 11.78 -25.00 -12.27
C PRO A 914 12.77 -25.53 -11.23
N LEU A 915 13.98 -24.97 -11.18
CA LEU A 915 14.96 -25.29 -10.13
C LEU A 915 14.44 -24.85 -8.75
N ALA A 916 13.90 -23.63 -8.65
CA ALA A 916 13.39 -23.06 -7.41
C ALA A 916 12.23 -23.88 -6.81
N PHE A 917 11.32 -24.36 -7.65
CA PHE A 917 10.12 -25.10 -7.21
C PHE A 917 10.30 -26.62 -7.25
N GLY A 918 11.49 -27.12 -7.59
CA GLY A 918 11.77 -28.56 -7.60
C GLY A 918 11.07 -29.35 -8.71
N LEU A 919 10.71 -28.68 -9.81
CA LEU A 919 10.09 -29.30 -10.99
C LEU A 919 11.09 -30.12 -11.82
N VAL A 920 12.39 -29.77 -11.75
CA VAL A 920 13.45 -30.38 -12.56
C VAL A 920 13.69 -31.84 -12.16
N PRO A 921 13.56 -32.79 -13.11
CA PRO A 921 13.90 -34.19 -12.88
C PRO A 921 15.35 -34.34 -12.39
N PRO A 922 15.64 -35.24 -11.44
CA PRO A 922 16.98 -35.38 -10.86
C PRO A 922 18.12 -35.51 -11.88
N GLY A 923 17.88 -36.20 -13.00
CA GLY A 923 18.88 -36.40 -14.07
C GLY A 923 19.20 -35.16 -14.92
N ALA A 924 18.36 -34.13 -14.91
CA ALA A 924 18.55 -32.91 -15.71
C ALA A 924 19.10 -31.74 -14.87
N ARG A 925 19.09 -31.83 -13.53
CA ARG A 925 19.42 -30.69 -12.64
C ARG A 925 20.79 -30.07 -12.89
N ALA A 926 21.81 -30.91 -13.11
CA ALA A 926 23.16 -30.43 -13.36
C ALA A 926 23.22 -29.64 -14.67
N THR A 927 22.66 -30.18 -15.74
CA THR A 927 22.62 -29.53 -17.06
C THR A 927 21.82 -28.23 -17.04
N VAL A 928 20.62 -28.21 -16.44
CA VAL A 928 19.83 -26.97 -16.29
C VAL A 928 20.63 -25.89 -15.57
N LEU A 929 21.32 -26.24 -14.47
CA LEU A 929 22.13 -25.31 -13.71
C LEU A 929 23.33 -24.81 -14.51
N GLU A 930 24.07 -25.71 -15.17
CA GLU A 930 25.25 -25.38 -15.96
C GLU A 930 24.87 -24.44 -17.11
N SER A 931 23.76 -24.70 -17.81
CA SER A 931 23.26 -23.80 -18.86
C SER A 931 22.84 -22.43 -18.31
N LEU A 932 22.19 -22.40 -17.14
CA LEU A 932 21.78 -21.13 -16.51
C LEU A 932 23.01 -20.28 -16.16
N VAL A 933 24.04 -20.91 -15.60
CA VAL A 933 25.27 -20.19 -15.26
C VAL A 933 26.03 -19.78 -16.51
N ALA A 934 26.12 -20.64 -17.53
CA ALA A 934 26.77 -20.31 -18.79
C ALA A 934 26.13 -19.07 -19.44
N ASP A 935 24.79 -18.97 -19.48
CA ASP A 935 24.10 -17.79 -20.00
C ASP A 935 24.40 -16.53 -19.17
N ILE A 936 24.41 -16.63 -17.84
CA ILE A 936 24.76 -15.49 -16.97
C ILE A 936 26.18 -15.01 -17.26
N GLU A 937 27.15 -15.93 -17.31
CA GLU A 937 28.56 -15.63 -17.55
C GLU A 937 28.79 -15.04 -18.96
N GLU A 938 28.13 -15.60 -20.00
CA GLU A 938 28.15 -15.10 -21.38
C GLU A 938 27.59 -13.68 -21.49
N ARG A 939 26.57 -13.36 -20.68
CA ARG A 939 26.00 -12.01 -20.57
C ARG A 939 26.80 -11.10 -19.62
N GLY A 940 28.04 -11.44 -19.29
CA GLY A 940 28.89 -10.60 -18.44
C GLY A 940 28.46 -10.53 -16.97
N ASN A 941 27.78 -11.57 -16.48
CA ASN A 941 27.11 -11.68 -15.18
C ASN A 941 25.84 -10.83 -15.03
N HIS A 942 25.17 -10.50 -16.12
CA HIS A 942 23.87 -9.82 -16.07
C HIS A 942 22.70 -10.81 -15.93
N LEU A 943 21.69 -10.40 -15.17
CA LEU A 943 20.39 -11.05 -15.18
C LEU A 943 19.65 -10.74 -16.49
N ASN A 944 18.78 -11.66 -16.92
CA ASN A 944 17.81 -11.48 -18.00
C ASN A 944 16.43 -12.01 -17.56
N THR A 945 16.04 -11.66 -16.33
CA THR A 945 14.81 -12.09 -15.69
C THR A 945 13.86 -10.92 -15.49
N GLY A 946 12.56 -11.14 -15.70
CA GLY A 946 11.50 -10.28 -15.20
C GLY A 946 11.26 -10.47 -13.70
N ALA A 947 10.11 -10.02 -13.21
CA ALA A 947 9.79 -9.99 -11.79
C ALA A 947 9.82 -11.37 -11.12
N LEU A 948 9.25 -12.40 -11.76
CA LEU A 948 9.17 -13.75 -11.21
C LEU A 948 10.55 -14.41 -11.17
N GLY A 949 11.32 -14.34 -12.27
CA GLY A 949 12.66 -14.93 -12.34
C GLY A 949 13.63 -14.27 -11.36
N THR A 950 13.58 -12.93 -11.26
CA THR A 950 14.42 -12.14 -10.34
C THR A 950 14.23 -12.59 -8.90
N SER A 951 13.00 -12.94 -8.52
CA SER A 951 12.67 -13.38 -7.16
C SER A 951 13.34 -14.69 -6.71
N VAL A 952 13.78 -15.52 -7.65
CA VAL A 952 14.37 -16.83 -7.35
C VAL A 952 15.84 -16.94 -7.74
N LEU A 953 16.30 -16.18 -8.74
CA LEU A 953 17.61 -16.39 -9.40
C LEU A 953 18.77 -16.54 -8.41
N LEU A 954 19.00 -15.54 -7.55
CA LEU A 954 20.12 -15.54 -6.61
C LEU A 954 20.03 -16.68 -5.59
N ARG A 955 18.82 -16.99 -5.12
CA ARG A 955 18.57 -18.05 -4.14
C ARG A 955 18.79 -19.42 -4.77
N VAL A 956 18.39 -19.61 -6.03
CA VAL A 956 18.65 -20.84 -6.81
C VAL A 956 20.14 -21.04 -6.99
N LEU A 957 20.87 -20.02 -7.46
CA LEU A 957 22.33 -20.10 -7.62
C LEU A 957 23.03 -20.53 -6.33
N CYS A 958 22.68 -19.91 -5.19
CA CYS A 958 23.22 -20.33 -3.89
C CYS A 958 22.79 -21.73 -3.46
N ALA A 959 21.51 -22.10 -3.64
CA ALA A 959 21.01 -23.43 -3.29
C ALA A 959 21.74 -24.55 -4.05
N HIS A 960 22.22 -24.23 -5.25
CA HIS A 960 22.94 -25.11 -6.15
C HIS A 960 24.47 -24.88 -6.17
N GLY A 961 25.01 -24.21 -5.16
CA GLY A 961 26.47 -24.15 -4.94
C GLY A 961 27.22 -23.14 -5.79
N ARG A 962 26.53 -22.16 -6.40
CA ARG A 962 27.12 -21.02 -7.13
C ARG A 962 26.85 -19.65 -6.48
N PRO A 963 27.19 -19.45 -5.19
CA PRO A 963 27.06 -18.16 -4.51
C PRO A 963 27.99 -17.07 -5.10
N ASP A 964 29.07 -17.48 -5.75
CA ASP A 964 29.99 -16.63 -6.52
C ASP A 964 29.26 -15.91 -7.65
N VAL A 965 28.46 -16.64 -8.43
CA VAL A 965 27.65 -16.08 -9.52
C VAL A 965 26.54 -15.20 -8.97
N ALA A 966 25.88 -15.64 -7.88
CA ALA A 966 24.85 -14.83 -7.24
C ALA A 966 25.40 -13.47 -6.77
N HIS A 967 26.58 -13.47 -6.13
CA HIS A 967 27.28 -12.25 -5.76
C HIS A 967 27.59 -11.40 -7.00
N ALA A 968 28.15 -12.01 -8.05
CA ALA A 968 28.52 -11.31 -9.28
C ALA A 968 27.31 -10.61 -9.92
N VAL A 969 26.16 -11.30 -10.04
CA VAL A 969 24.91 -10.73 -10.55
C VAL A 969 24.41 -9.60 -9.66
N ALA A 970 24.35 -9.82 -8.34
CA ALA A 970 23.83 -8.84 -7.40
C ALA A 970 24.63 -7.53 -7.41
N THR A 971 25.94 -7.58 -7.63
CA THR A 971 26.84 -6.42 -7.58
C THR A 971 27.14 -5.80 -8.94
N ARG A 972 26.54 -6.29 -10.04
CA ARG A 972 26.75 -5.67 -11.36
C ARG A 972 26.33 -4.20 -11.36
N ARG A 973 27.21 -3.34 -11.88
CA ARG A 973 27.06 -1.87 -11.93
C ARG A 973 26.56 -1.34 -13.28
N THR A 974 26.55 -2.18 -14.32
CA THR A 974 26.06 -1.86 -15.67
C THR A 974 24.62 -2.33 -15.88
N TYR A 975 23.95 -1.82 -16.92
CA TYR A 975 22.59 -2.26 -17.26
C TYR A 975 22.58 -3.71 -17.78
N PRO A 976 21.58 -4.53 -17.38
CA PRO A 976 20.60 -4.33 -16.31
C PRO A 976 21.15 -4.79 -14.93
N GLY A 977 20.71 -4.14 -13.84
CA GLY A 977 21.01 -4.60 -12.48
C GLY A 977 20.83 -3.54 -11.38
N TRP A 978 20.77 -3.98 -10.11
CA TRP A 978 20.57 -3.06 -8.98
C TRP A 978 21.74 -2.10 -8.76
N GLY A 979 22.98 -2.51 -9.07
CA GLY A 979 24.13 -1.62 -8.97
C GLY A 979 24.08 -0.48 -9.97
N TYR A 980 23.49 -0.72 -11.15
CA TYR A 980 23.21 0.30 -12.15
C TYR A 980 22.20 1.34 -11.63
N TRP A 981 21.13 0.91 -10.96
CA TRP A 981 20.20 1.83 -10.30
C TRP A 981 20.89 2.67 -9.21
N HIS A 982 21.68 2.03 -8.35
CA HIS A 982 22.40 2.72 -7.28
C HIS A 982 23.35 3.79 -7.82
N ASP A 983 24.15 3.47 -8.85
CA ASP A 983 25.08 4.43 -9.46
C ASP A 983 24.36 5.59 -10.17
N ASN A 984 23.08 5.41 -10.52
CA ASN A 984 22.24 6.43 -11.10
C ASN A 984 21.23 7.04 -10.10
N GLY A 985 21.55 6.98 -8.80
CA GLY A 985 20.88 7.78 -7.78
C GLY A 985 19.56 7.22 -7.24
N ALA A 986 19.26 5.94 -7.47
CA ALA A 986 18.14 5.26 -6.84
C ALA A 986 18.28 5.26 -5.30
N ASP A 987 17.18 5.53 -4.59
CA ASP A 987 17.08 5.41 -3.13
C ASP A 987 15.94 4.48 -2.67
N THR A 988 15.28 3.87 -3.65
CA THR A 988 14.15 2.94 -3.62
C THR A 988 14.36 1.89 -4.72
N MET A 989 13.52 0.85 -4.74
CA MET A 989 13.48 -0.13 -5.83
C MET A 989 12.59 0.38 -6.96
N TRP A 990 12.92 0.08 -8.22
CA TRP A 990 12.21 0.58 -9.40
C TRP A 990 11.39 -0.51 -10.10
N GLU A 991 10.40 -0.08 -10.89
CA GLU A 991 9.49 -0.96 -11.63
C GLU A 991 10.19 -1.64 -12.82
N MET A 992 11.06 -0.90 -13.51
CA MET A 992 11.76 -1.33 -14.72
C MET A 992 13.27 -1.15 -14.59
N TRP A 993 14.04 -1.98 -15.29
CA TRP A 993 15.51 -1.92 -15.28
C TRP A 993 16.12 -0.64 -15.90
N PRO A 994 15.57 -0.05 -16.99
CA PRO A 994 16.05 1.21 -17.56
C PRO A 994 15.93 2.43 -16.61
N LEU A 995 16.72 3.49 -16.85
CA LEU A 995 16.72 4.70 -15.98
C LEU A 995 15.45 5.55 -16.09
N ASP A 996 14.76 5.44 -17.22
CA ASP A 996 13.47 6.05 -17.51
C ASP A 996 12.29 5.21 -16.96
N SER A 997 12.56 4.21 -16.11
CA SER A 997 11.56 3.41 -15.39
C SER A 997 10.33 4.24 -15.01
N ARG A 998 9.14 3.72 -15.33
CA ARG A 998 7.87 4.42 -15.12
C ARG A 998 7.73 4.79 -13.64
N SER A 999 7.60 3.82 -12.73
CA SER A 999 7.77 4.06 -11.29
C SER A 999 9.20 3.85 -10.82
N ARG A 1000 9.64 4.73 -9.91
CA ARG A 1000 10.85 4.63 -9.12
C ARG A 1000 10.58 4.16 -7.69
N ASP A 1001 9.41 3.58 -7.40
CA ASP A 1001 9.08 3.08 -6.07
C ASP A 1001 8.19 1.82 -6.12
N HIS A 1002 8.79 0.72 -6.58
CA HIS A 1002 8.12 -0.55 -6.88
C HIS A 1002 8.93 -1.75 -6.35
N TYR A 1003 8.34 -2.64 -5.56
CA TYR A 1003 9.14 -3.62 -4.80
C TYR A 1003 9.38 -4.98 -5.46
N PHE A 1004 8.68 -5.38 -6.53
CA PHE A 1004 8.79 -6.76 -7.04
C PHE A 1004 10.19 -7.12 -7.57
N GLN A 1005 10.98 -6.13 -8.04
CA GLN A 1005 12.37 -6.36 -8.46
C GLN A 1005 13.36 -6.28 -7.28
N GLY A 1006 12.91 -5.81 -6.11
CA GLY A 1006 13.72 -5.66 -4.90
C GLY A 1006 13.94 -6.95 -4.10
N THR A 1007 13.54 -8.10 -4.64
CA THR A 1007 13.59 -9.42 -3.99
C THR A 1007 14.99 -9.91 -3.64
N VAL A 1008 16.05 -9.25 -4.14
CA VAL A 1008 17.44 -9.42 -3.66
C VAL A 1008 17.56 -9.26 -2.14
N ALA A 1009 16.71 -8.46 -1.50
CA ALA A 1009 16.69 -8.32 -0.04
C ALA A 1009 16.42 -9.67 0.68
N GLN A 1010 15.57 -10.53 0.11
CA GLN A 1010 15.35 -11.88 0.67
C GLN A 1010 16.65 -12.70 0.66
N TRP A 1011 17.41 -12.63 -0.42
CA TRP A 1011 18.70 -13.32 -0.54
C TRP A 1011 19.73 -12.81 0.49
N LEU A 1012 19.72 -11.51 0.81
CA LEU A 1012 20.58 -10.95 1.87
C LEU A 1012 20.29 -11.61 3.23
N TYR A 1013 19.02 -11.78 3.57
CA TYR A 1013 18.62 -12.37 4.86
C TYR A 1013 18.88 -13.88 4.89
N GLU A 1014 18.44 -14.58 3.85
CA GLU A 1014 18.38 -16.05 3.83
C GLU A 1014 19.70 -16.70 3.41
N ASN A 1015 20.55 -16.03 2.65
CA ASN A 1015 21.76 -16.62 2.07
C ASN A 1015 23.03 -15.91 2.54
N VAL A 1016 23.07 -14.57 2.48
CA VAL A 1016 24.25 -13.82 2.94
C VAL A 1016 24.37 -13.89 4.46
N ALA A 1017 23.35 -13.45 5.20
CA ALA A 1017 23.34 -13.59 6.65
C ALA A 1017 22.97 -15.02 7.08
N GLY A 1018 22.10 -15.69 6.31
CA GLY A 1018 21.83 -17.11 6.44
C GLY A 1018 20.66 -17.48 7.35
N LEU A 1019 19.74 -16.57 7.70
CA LEU A 1019 18.63 -16.86 8.61
C LEU A 1019 17.33 -17.10 7.83
N ARG A 1020 16.79 -18.33 7.89
CA ARG A 1020 15.62 -18.74 7.11
C ARG A 1020 14.48 -19.17 8.01
N PRO A 1021 13.24 -18.65 7.82
CA PRO A 1021 12.11 -19.13 8.60
C PRO A 1021 11.84 -20.60 8.30
N GLY A 1022 11.68 -21.41 9.36
CA GLY A 1022 11.12 -22.75 9.26
C GLY A 1022 9.60 -22.66 9.33
N ASP A 1023 8.96 -23.48 10.15
CA ASP A 1023 7.50 -23.56 10.18
C ASP A 1023 6.87 -23.25 11.56
N ALA A 1024 5.55 -23.12 11.58
CA ALA A 1024 4.70 -22.93 12.76
C ALA A 1024 5.17 -21.76 13.65
N GLY A 1025 5.40 -20.60 13.03
CA GLY A 1025 5.79 -19.39 13.71
C GLY A 1025 7.20 -19.48 14.30
N TRP A 1026 8.19 -19.82 13.48
CA TRP A 1026 9.59 -20.01 13.91
C TRP A 1026 9.77 -21.09 14.98
N ARG A 1027 8.89 -22.09 15.06
CA ARG A 1027 9.10 -23.26 15.92
C ARG A 1027 10.37 -24.00 15.48
N THR A 1028 10.59 -24.05 14.17
CA THR A 1028 11.86 -24.41 13.55
C THR A 1028 12.37 -23.26 12.71
N PHE A 1029 13.68 -23.21 12.50
CA PHE A 1029 14.30 -22.34 11.50
C PHE A 1029 15.66 -22.89 11.10
N THR A 1030 16.19 -22.40 9.99
CA THR A 1030 17.49 -22.83 9.45
C THR A 1030 18.47 -21.68 9.50
N VAL A 1031 19.70 -21.98 9.92
CA VAL A 1031 20.85 -21.09 9.82
C VAL A 1031 21.82 -21.69 8.81
N ARG A 1032 21.97 -21.04 7.65
CA ARG A 1032 22.85 -21.48 6.57
C ARG A 1032 23.46 -20.26 5.86
N PRO A 1033 24.46 -19.60 6.47
CA PRO A 1033 25.21 -18.54 5.81
C PRO A 1033 26.08 -19.12 4.70
N ASP A 1034 26.36 -18.32 3.67
CA ASP A 1034 27.34 -18.66 2.64
C ASP A 1034 28.39 -17.55 2.55
N ALA A 1035 29.58 -17.79 3.12
CA ALA A 1035 30.66 -16.79 3.14
C ALA A 1035 31.27 -16.50 1.77
N ARG A 1036 30.90 -17.27 0.73
CA ARG A 1036 31.37 -17.07 -0.65
C ARG A 1036 30.54 -16.02 -1.42
N THR A 1037 29.55 -15.39 -0.78
CA THR A 1037 28.76 -14.30 -1.37
C THR A 1037 29.51 -12.95 -1.37
N GLY A 1038 30.85 -12.97 -1.36
CA GLY A 1038 31.71 -11.79 -1.46
C GLY A 1038 31.71 -10.86 -0.23
N VAL A 1039 31.42 -11.37 0.97
CA VAL A 1039 31.48 -10.59 2.23
C VAL A 1039 32.33 -11.31 3.27
N GLU A 1040 32.96 -10.55 4.17
CA GLU A 1040 33.81 -11.08 5.25
C GLU A 1040 33.01 -11.35 6.53
N TRP A 1041 31.90 -10.63 6.73
CA TRP A 1041 30.99 -10.82 7.84
C TRP A 1041 29.57 -10.37 7.46
N ALA A 1042 28.58 -11.01 8.08
CA ALA A 1042 27.19 -10.57 8.02
C ALA A 1042 26.46 -10.91 9.31
N ARG A 1043 25.43 -10.13 9.65
CA ARG A 1043 24.52 -10.41 10.77
C ARG A 1043 23.10 -9.96 10.46
N THR A 1044 22.14 -10.73 10.98
CA THR A 1044 20.74 -10.35 11.00
C THR A 1044 20.07 -10.87 12.27
N SER A 1045 19.06 -10.14 12.72
CA SER A 1045 18.20 -10.54 13.83
C SER A 1045 16.75 -10.26 13.45
N ILE A 1046 15.83 -11.06 13.98
CA ILE A 1046 14.39 -10.87 13.80
C ILE A 1046 13.66 -11.19 15.11
N ARG A 1047 12.74 -10.31 15.52
CA ARG A 1047 11.79 -10.53 16.61
C ARG A 1047 10.61 -11.34 16.09
N THR A 1048 10.67 -12.65 16.27
CA THR A 1048 9.61 -13.59 15.90
C THR A 1048 8.48 -13.59 16.92
N VAL A 1049 7.37 -14.29 16.65
CA VAL A 1049 6.29 -14.55 17.62
C VAL A 1049 6.73 -15.36 18.86
N ARG A 1050 7.97 -15.89 18.87
CA ARG A 1050 8.56 -16.63 19.99
C ARG A 1050 9.68 -15.84 20.68
N GLY A 1051 10.03 -14.66 20.18
CA GLY A 1051 11.16 -13.84 20.60
C GLY A 1051 12.25 -13.77 19.53
N GLU A 1052 13.41 -13.25 19.92
CA GLU A 1052 14.50 -12.94 18.98
C GLU A 1052 15.23 -14.20 18.48
N ALA A 1053 15.23 -14.39 17.16
CA ALA A 1053 16.14 -15.27 16.44
C ALA A 1053 17.23 -14.42 15.77
N ALA A 1054 18.49 -14.84 15.86
CA ALA A 1054 19.58 -14.06 15.28
C ALA A 1054 20.72 -14.94 14.79
N VAL A 1055 21.45 -14.44 13.79
CA VAL A 1055 22.69 -15.01 13.28
C VAL A 1055 23.71 -13.91 13.08
N ALA A 1056 24.96 -14.20 13.41
CA ALA A 1056 26.11 -13.36 13.05
C ALA A 1056 27.29 -14.27 12.70
N TRP A 1057 28.00 -13.98 11.62
CA TRP A 1057 29.20 -14.72 11.26
C TRP A 1057 30.31 -13.81 10.76
N SER A 1058 31.56 -14.28 10.90
CA SER A 1058 32.75 -13.63 10.37
C SER A 1058 33.76 -14.68 9.90
N ALA A 1059 34.36 -14.48 8.74
CA ALA A 1059 35.48 -15.27 8.22
C ALA A 1059 36.80 -14.54 8.47
N VAL A 1060 37.72 -15.14 9.22
CA VAL A 1060 39.06 -14.59 9.51
C VAL A 1060 40.07 -15.73 9.43
N ASP A 1061 41.16 -15.54 8.68
CA ASP A 1061 42.28 -16.51 8.56
C ASP A 1061 41.85 -17.95 8.19
N GLY A 1062 40.89 -18.11 7.26
CA GLY A 1062 40.38 -19.43 6.85
C GLY A 1062 39.53 -20.14 7.91
N ARG A 1063 39.00 -19.40 8.89
CA ARG A 1063 38.07 -19.90 9.90
C ARG A 1063 36.83 -19.04 9.95
N LEU A 1064 35.67 -19.69 9.97
CA LEU A 1064 34.39 -19.03 10.14
C LEU A 1064 33.91 -19.18 11.57
N ARG A 1065 33.64 -18.05 12.24
CA ARG A 1065 32.97 -17.99 13.55
C ARG A 1065 31.50 -17.67 13.32
N LEU A 1066 30.59 -18.50 13.82
CA LEU A 1066 29.14 -18.38 13.67
C LEU A 1066 28.46 -18.31 15.03
N THR A 1067 27.74 -17.23 15.30
CA THR A 1067 26.89 -17.07 16.49
C THR A 1067 25.43 -17.21 16.10
N VAL A 1068 24.66 -18.00 16.86
CA VAL A 1068 23.22 -18.23 16.63
C VAL A 1068 22.44 -18.01 17.92
N ARG A 1069 21.38 -17.22 17.86
CA ARG A 1069 20.42 -17.07 18.97
C ARG A 1069 19.12 -17.79 18.62
N VAL A 1070 18.70 -18.69 19.51
CA VAL A 1070 17.47 -19.48 19.38
C VAL A 1070 16.52 -19.09 20.53
N PRO A 1071 15.31 -18.57 20.24
CA PRO A 1071 14.34 -18.22 21.28
C PRO A 1071 13.74 -19.46 21.97
N VAL A 1072 13.10 -19.25 23.13
CA VAL A 1072 12.46 -20.34 23.88
C VAL A 1072 11.31 -20.92 23.06
N GLY A 1073 11.22 -22.24 22.98
CA GLY A 1073 10.19 -22.92 22.19
C GLY A 1073 10.55 -23.11 20.72
N SER A 1074 11.74 -22.67 20.31
CA SER A 1074 12.28 -22.86 18.96
C SER A 1074 13.46 -23.82 18.92
N ARG A 1075 13.75 -24.33 17.72
CA ARG A 1075 14.94 -25.14 17.41
C ARG A 1075 15.51 -24.72 16.07
N ALA A 1076 16.83 -24.56 16.00
CA ALA A 1076 17.56 -24.26 14.77
C ALA A 1076 18.22 -25.52 14.18
N GLU A 1077 18.15 -25.68 12.85
CA GLU A 1077 19.11 -26.50 12.08
C GLU A 1077 20.23 -25.56 11.60
N VAL A 1078 21.46 -25.81 12.06
CA VAL A 1078 22.62 -24.93 11.83
C VAL A 1078 23.59 -25.62 10.89
N HIS A 1079 23.79 -25.03 9.72
CA HIS A 1079 24.74 -25.46 8.70
C HIS A 1079 26.01 -24.65 8.91
N VAL A 1080 27.02 -25.27 9.52
CA VAL A 1080 28.32 -24.64 9.78
C VAL A 1080 29.23 -24.91 8.58
N PRO A 1081 29.69 -23.87 7.85
CA PRO A 1081 30.63 -24.02 6.75
C PRO A 1081 31.90 -24.75 7.18
N VAL A 1082 32.33 -25.75 6.41
CA VAL A 1082 33.59 -26.47 6.60
C VAL A 1082 34.24 -26.79 5.26
N SER A 1083 35.56 -26.76 5.23
CA SER A 1083 36.42 -27.24 4.14
C SER A 1083 36.27 -28.76 3.93
N GLU A 1084 36.69 -29.25 2.77
CA GLU A 1084 36.63 -30.68 2.46
C GLU A 1084 37.46 -31.50 3.48
N GLY A 1085 36.80 -32.45 4.16
CA GLY A 1085 37.41 -33.23 5.25
C GLY A 1085 37.49 -32.50 6.60
N GLY A 1086 37.13 -31.21 6.66
CA GLY A 1086 37.05 -30.42 7.89
C GLY A 1086 35.88 -30.81 8.79
N ARG A 1087 35.89 -30.31 10.03
CA ARG A 1087 34.84 -30.54 11.04
C ARG A 1087 34.48 -29.26 11.77
N ALA A 1088 33.17 -29.07 11.99
CA ALA A 1088 32.69 -28.00 12.85
C ALA A 1088 32.90 -28.32 14.33
N THR A 1089 33.14 -27.31 15.14
CA THR A 1089 33.07 -27.46 16.60
C THR A 1089 31.61 -27.66 17.02
N VAL A 1090 31.37 -28.67 17.87
CA VAL A 1090 30.05 -28.98 18.43
C VAL A 1090 29.99 -28.49 19.87
N PRO A 1091 29.31 -27.37 20.16
CA PRO A 1091 29.16 -26.89 21.54
C PRO A 1091 28.37 -27.88 22.39
N ARG A 1092 28.71 -27.96 23.68
CA ARG A 1092 28.00 -28.83 24.62
C ARG A 1092 26.50 -28.49 24.64
N GLY A 1093 25.66 -29.46 24.27
CA GLY A 1093 24.20 -29.32 24.22
C GLY A 1093 23.62 -29.08 22.82
N ALA A 1094 24.48 -28.82 21.82
CA ALA A 1094 24.12 -28.94 20.41
C ALA A 1094 24.32 -30.39 19.95
N GLU A 1095 23.57 -30.80 18.92
CA GLU A 1095 23.57 -32.17 18.39
C GLU A 1095 24.10 -32.14 16.95
N PHE A 1096 25.16 -32.91 16.66
CA PHE A 1096 25.59 -33.15 15.28
C PHE A 1096 24.58 -34.07 14.57
N VAL A 1097 24.16 -33.71 13.36
CA VAL A 1097 23.18 -34.45 12.57
C VAL A 1097 23.86 -35.23 11.45
N ARG A 1098 24.57 -34.54 10.55
CA ARG A 1098 25.24 -35.12 9.38
C ARG A 1098 26.21 -34.13 8.73
N SER A 1099 27.10 -34.61 7.89
CA SER A 1099 27.90 -33.78 6.98
C SER A 1099 27.32 -33.82 5.57
N VAL A 1100 27.36 -32.69 4.89
CA VAL A 1100 27.07 -32.54 3.45
C VAL A 1100 28.23 -31.77 2.81
N PRO A 1101 28.39 -31.79 1.48
CA PRO A 1101 29.45 -31.02 0.83
C PRO A 1101 29.46 -29.55 1.28
N GLY A 1102 30.58 -29.11 1.87
CA GLY A 1102 30.80 -27.75 2.38
C GLY A 1102 30.19 -27.42 3.75
N PHE A 1103 29.44 -28.32 4.40
CA PHE A 1103 28.79 -28.02 5.67
C PHE A 1103 28.71 -29.22 6.62
N ASP A 1104 28.93 -28.97 7.91
CA ASP A 1104 28.44 -29.83 8.98
C ASP A 1104 27.07 -29.29 9.47
N ILE A 1105 26.08 -30.17 9.58
CA ILE A 1105 24.72 -29.83 10.01
C ILE A 1105 24.55 -30.21 11.47
N LEU A 1106 24.20 -29.23 12.29
CA LEU A 1106 23.94 -29.36 13.72
C LEU A 1106 22.52 -28.93 14.06
N ARG A 1107 22.09 -29.25 15.27
CA ARG A 1107 20.77 -28.91 15.79
C ARG A 1107 20.89 -28.29 17.17
N ALA A 1108 20.27 -27.12 17.35
CA ALA A 1108 20.38 -26.31 18.56
C ALA A 1108 19.00 -25.89 19.08
N GLY A 1109 18.74 -26.08 20.37
CA GLY A 1109 17.53 -25.56 21.04
C GLY A 1109 17.74 -24.13 21.54
N HIS A 1110 16.85 -23.64 22.41
CA HIS A 1110 16.98 -22.32 23.05
C HIS A 1110 18.41 -22.02 23.54
N GLY A 1111 18.88 -20.80 23.31
CA GLY A 1111 20.15 -20.29 23.84
C GLY A 1111 20.93 -19.47 22.82
N SER A 1112 22.10 -19.00 23.22
CA SER A 1112 23.09 -18.37 22.35
C SER A 1112 24.23 -19.34 22.11
N TRP A 1113 24.44 -19.72 20.86
CA TRP A 1113 25.39 -20.75 20.44
C TRP A 1113 26.51 -20.12 19.65
N GLU A 1114 27.71 -20.66 19.78
CA GLU A 1114 28.88 -20.28 18.99
C GLU A 1114 29.47 -21.54 18.35
N PHE A 1115 29.61 -21.52 17.04
CA PHE A 1115 30.19 -22.59 16.24
C PHE A 1115 31.42 -22.03 15.50
N THR A 1116 32.38 -22.90 15.25
CA THR A 1116 33.53 -22.59 14.40
C THR A 1116 33.72 -23.69 13.37
N GLY A 1117 33.98 -23.32 12.13
CA GLY A 1117 34.41 -24.24 11.07
C GLY A 1117 35.69 -23.74 10.43
N ASP A 1118 36.54 -24.65 9.99
CA ASP A 1118 37.67 -24.33 9.12
C ASP A 1118 37.10 -24.13 7.71
N ALA A 1119 37.01 -22.88 7.24
CA ALA A 1119 36.21 -22.46 6.08
C ALA A 1119 37.07 -22.20 4.85
#